data_AF-A0A6P0RCX9-F1
#
_entry.id   AF-A0A6P0RCX9-F1
#
_cell.length_a   1.000
_cell.length_b   1.000
_cell.length_c   1.000
_cell.angle_alpha   90.00
_cell.angle_beta   90.00
_cell.angle_gamma   90.00
#
_symmetry.space_group_name_H-M   'P 1'
#
loop_
_entity.id
_entity.type
_entity.pdbx_description
1 polymer ?
#
loop_
_entity_poly.entity_id
_entity_poly.type
_entity_poly.pdbx_seq_one_letter_code
_entity_poly.pdbx_strand_id
1 'polypeptide(L)'
;MKLDLKNLCLQNSVSPRGIIHVGAYDGKDIKLYQTLGISKILLIEANPTVFERLKANISTASVDVQAVNYAISNQNGKVKLYVNSMGQSSSIFPLKHYRDIYPNIQETHQLTVESKTLDTLVQELELSPRDFNILNLDIQGAELLALQGATNLLKYIDAVYTKVNYEELYEGCAIAEKVDEFLAQTGFGMVAVAKPFHPSWGDAFYVRKQVVSMSTLGKNTGLGNQIFQYAFLKIYAQENGLSVETPKWVGQELFGHKDGGISEDLPVVVENNNEIFSGNGEIWKNVDIQGEFLYHTSYYVTQKEYFCSLFQPVAEIEAQVKIAWEKLRSFGKTIIGLHLQLPSDENNNSVVVPSEWYEIWLHGLWETLEEPVLFIASDNLEEIPLVYFSEYNPITVRDLEVEVNLEYLNFFLLSKCDFVAISNTAFAFASCLLNETGKYFFRPHCPTAKLIPFEPWNSLPVFRDVDIDEVGKSISFEATFQQIQSQLQQTCAELENIQSQKDELSQKLVSTESQLQQTCAELENIQSQKDELSQKLVSTESQLQQTCAELENSQSQRDQILGELEQFHSQLQQNEEKAQNAESQLQQTRQELENAQSQKNQLSQELTSAQSELQQNQEKAQNAESQLQQTRQELENIQSEKNQISQELTSAQSELQQNQEKAQNAESQLQQTRQELENAQSEKNQLSQELTSAQSQLQQNQEKAQNAESQLQQTRQELENLQSEKNQLSQELTSAQSQLQQNQEKAQNAESQLQNIKTELDKSHSELHDTREELEITQFQLDEVQAELEQSQSQLSKYQEQLNTYQSQLQQTQIELEKNKLKLENQEKILPNQNITNYATHIKNLAKILAETIPD
;
A
#
# COMPACT_ATOMS: atom_id res chain seq x y z
N MET A 1 8.22 -0.48 -3.95
CA MET A 1 8.09 -1.41 -2.80
C MET A 1 6.60 -1.59 -2.51
N LYS A 2 6.13 -2.81 -2.18
CA LYS A 2 4.71 -3.06 -1.84
C LYS A 2 4.40 -2.47 -0.47
N LEU A 3 3.16 -2.01 -0.25
CA LEU A 3 2.71 -1.50 1.05
C LEU A 3 2.70 -2.63 2.10
N ASP A 4 3.31 -2.37 3.25
CA ASP A 4 3.35 -3.28 4.41
C ASP A 4 2.21 -2.95 5.38
N LEU A 5 1.18 -3.81 5.39
CA LEU A 5 0.00 -3.65 6.24
C LEU A 5 0.36 -3.52 7.73
N LYS A 6 1.39 -4.22 8.22
CA LYS A 6 1.79 -4.18 9.63
C LYS A 6 2.30 -2.81 10.03
N ASN A 7 3.25 -2.30 9.25
CA ASN A 7 3.85 -1.00 9.53
C ASN A 7 2.83 0.12 9.35
N LEU A 8 1.95 0.01 8.35
CA LEU A 8 0.90 1.00 8.13
C LEU A 8 -0.12 1.04 9.27
N CYS A 9 -0.59 -0.11 9.78
CA CYS A 9 -1.47 -0.12 10.94
C CYS A 9 -0.78 0.48 12.18
N LEU A 10 0.48 0.15 12.42
CA LEU A 10 1.26 0.68 13.55
C LEU A 10 1.47 2.19 13.46
N GLN A 11 1.87 2.70 12.28
CA GLN A 11 2.10 4.13 12.04
C GLN A 11 0.84 4.96 12.19
N ASN A 12 -0.33 4.38 11.87
CA ASN A 12 -1.61 5.09 11.88
C ASN A 12 -2.48 4.73 13.09
N SER A 13 -1.90 4.13 14.14
CA SER A 13 -2.61 3.76 15.38
C SER A 13 -3.86 2.89 15.17
N VAL A 14 -3.88 2.08 14.10
CA VAL A 14 -4.95 1.11 13.83
C VAL A 14 -4.60 -0.18 14.55
N SER A 15 -5.42 -0.61 15.50
CA SER A 15 -5.26 -1.89 16.20
C SER A 15 -6.12 -2.96 15.52
N PRO A 16 -5.55 -3.90 14.73
CA PRO A 16 -6.32 -4.87 13.97
C PRO A 16 -7.10 -5.83 14.88
N ARG A 17 -8.42 -5.91 14.71
CA ARG A 17 -9.32 -6.82 15.44
C ARG A 17 -9.86 -7.93 14.54
N GLY A 18 -10.33 -7.55 13.36
CA GLY A 18 -10.88 -8.46 12.37
C GLY A 18 -10.72 -7.91 10.97
N ILE A 19 -10.64 -8.80 9.99
CA ILE A 19 -10.46 -8.41 8.58
C ILE A 19 -11.47 -9.10 7.66
N ILE A 20 -12.00 -8.32 6.72
CA ILE A 20 -12.73 -8.83 5.55
C ILE A 20 -11.79 -8.67 4.35
N HIS A 21 -11.44 -9.77 3.70
CA HIS A 21 -10.58 -9.77 2.52
C HIS A 21 -11.39 -10.26 1.31
N VAL A 22 -11.64 -9.34 0.38
CA VAL A 22 -12.35 -9.58 -0.88
C VAL A 22 -11.34 -9.77 -2.00
N GLY A 23 -11.47 -10.87 -2.75
CA GLY A 23 -10.46 -11.28 -3.71
C GLY A 23 -9.33 -12.08 -3.06
N ALA A 24 -9.66 -12.89 -2.05
CA ALA A 24 -8.67 -13.59 -1.23
C ALA A 24 -7.85 -14.66 -1.97
N TYR A 25 -8.23 -15.00 -3.21
CA TYR A 25 -7.57 -15.98 -4.07
C TYR A 25 -7.35 -17.32 -3.35
N ASP A 26 -6.10 -17.70 -3.06
CA ASP A 26 -5.74 -18.95 -2.39
C ASP A 26 -5.44 -18.78 -0.88
N GLY A 27 -5.66 -17.59 -0.31
CA GLY A 27 -5.57 -17.35 1.14
C GLY A 27 -4.14 -17.21 1.68
N LYS A 28 -3.16 -16.86 0.84
CA LYS A 28 -1.76 -16.68 1.26
C LYS A 28 -1.56 -15.66 2.39
N ASP A 29 -2.43 -14.65 2.47
CA ASP A 29 -2.31 -13.57 3.45
C ASP A 29 -2.75 -13.95 4.87
N ILE A 30 -3.32 -15.14 5.09
CA ILE A 30 -3.78 -15.59 6.43
C ILE A 30 -2.64 -15.56 7.45
N LYS A 31 -1.43 -15.99 7.04
CA LYS A 31 -0.25 -15.95 7.94
C LYS A 31 0.10 -14.52 8.36
N LEU A 32 0.00 -13.56 7.44
CA LEU A 32 0.22 -12.15 7.75
C LEU A 32 -0.82 -11.67 8.77
N TYR A 33 -2.10 -11.97 8.55
CA TYR A 33 -3.18 -11.57 9.47
C TYR A 33 -3.00 -12.17 10.87
N GLN A 34 -2.55 -13.43 10.97
CA GLN A 34 -2.20 -14.07 12.24
C GLN A 34 -1.06 -13.34 12.96
N THR A 35 -0.02 -12.91 12.25
CA THR A 35 1.09 -12.14 12.86
C THR A 35 0.69 -10.74 13.34
N LEU A 36 -0.45 -10.23 12.87
CA LEU A 36 -1.06 -8.97 13.32
C LEU A 36 -1.99 -9.15 14.54
N GLY A 37 -2.16 -10.38 15.03
CA GLY A 37 -3.08 -10.67 16.13
C GLY A 37 -4.56 -10.68 15.74
N ILE A 38 -4.87 -10.68 14.44
CA ILE A 38 -6.24 -10.71 13.93
C ILE A 38 -6.84 -12.10 14.21
N SER A 39 -7.97 -12.12 14.93
CA SER A 39 -8.61 -13.36 15.38
C SER A 39 -9.84 -13.75 14.56
N LYS A 40 -10.51 -12.79 13.91
CA LYS A 40 -11.66 -13.01 13.02
C LYS A 40 -11.34 -12.64 11.58
N ILE A 41 -11.49 -13.58 10.65
CA ILE A 41 -11.13 -13.41 9.24
C ILE A 41 -12.28 -13.89 8.34
N LEU A 42 -12.81 -13.00 7.51
CA LEU A 42 -13.74 -13.36 6.44
C LEU A 42 -13.04 -13.23 5.08
N LEU A 43 -12.93 -14.34 4.36
CA LEU A 43 -12.32 -14.40 3.03
C LEU A 43 -13.40 -14.60 1.96
N ILE A 44 -13.37 -13.78 0.92
CA ILE A 44 -14.38 -13.80 -0.14
C ILE A 44 -13.67 -13.98 -1.48
N GLU A 45 -14.08 -15.00 -2.23
CA GLU A 45 -13.53 -15.32 -3.55
C GLU A 45 -14.66 -15.57 -4.55
N ALA A 46 -14.63 -14.90 -5.70
CA ALA A 46 -15.69 -14.99 -6.70
C ALA A 46 -15.58 -16.24 -7.57
N ASN A 47 -14.37 -16.66 -7.93
CA ASN A 47 -14.11 -17.78 -8.81
C ASN A 47 -14.32 -19.12 -8.07
N PRO A 48 -15.32 -19.94 -8.43
CA PRO A 48 -15.61 -21.19 -7.71
C PRO A 48 -14.44 -22.19 -7.69
N THR A 49 -13.66 -22.27 -8.78
CA THR A 49 -12.50 -23.17 -8.85
C THR A 49 -11.35 -22.71 -7.96
N VAL A 50 -11.16 -21.40 -7.81
CA VAL A 50 -10.18 -20.82 -6.89
C VAL A 50 -10.66 -21.00 -5.45
N PHE A 51 -11.94 -20.76 -5.20
CA PHE A 51 -12.57 -20.89 -3.90
C PHE A 51 -12.41 -22.29 -3.29
N GLU A 52 -12.51 -23.37 -4.08
CA GLU A 52 -12.26 -24.72 -3.56
C GLU A 52 -10.82 -24.89 -3.05
N ARG A 53 -9.84 -24.23 -3.70
CA ARG A 53 -8.45 -24.21 -3.20
C ARG A 53 -8.31 -23.37 -1.94
N LEU A 54 -8.96 -22.21 -1.89
CA LEU A 54 -9.02 -21.37 -0.69
C LEU A 54 -9.55 -22.17 0.50
N LYS A 55 -10.67 -22.86 0.32
CA LYS A 55 -11.31 -23.70 1.33
C LYS A 55 -10.40 -24.81 1.84
N ALA A 56 -9.65 -25.45 0.94
CA ALA A 56 -8.64 -26.44 1.32
C ALA A 56 -7.52 -25.81 2.16
N ASN A 57 -7.04 -24.63 1.78
CA ASN A 57 -5.93 -23.94 2.46
C ASN A 57 -6.30 -23.39 3.84
N ILE A 58 -7.56 -23.01 4.07
CA ILE A 58 -7.98 -22.49 5.39
C ILE A 58 -8.22 -23.59 6.43
N SER A 59 -8.33 -24.86 6.01
CA SER A 59 -8.62 -25.98 6.92
C SER A 59 -7.55 -26.19 8.01
N THR A 60 -6.35 -25.65 7.80
CA THR A 60 -5.22 -25.70 8.75
C THR A 60 -5.06 -24.43 9.58
N ALA A 61 -5.94 -23.44 9.45
CA ALA A 61 -5.83 -22.17 10.17
C ALA A 61 -6.17 -22.34 11.67
N SER A 62 -5.39 -21.69 12.53
CA SER A 62 -5.53 -21.74 14.00
C SER A 62 -6.44 -20.64 14.57
N VAL A 63 -7.11 -19.87 13.71
CA VAL A 63 -7.97 -18.72 14.05
C VAL A 63 -9.34 -18.89 13.39
N ASP A 64 -10.33 -18.10 13.79
CA ASP A 64 -11.68 -18.15 13.21
C ASP A 64 -11.65 -17.57 11.78
N VAL A 65 -11.53 -18.46 10.80
CA VAL A 65 -11.50 -18.12 9.37
C VAL A 65 -12.73 -18.70 8.68
N GLN A 66 -13.55 -17.81 8.12
CA GLN A 66 -14.68 -18.17 7.28
C GLN A 66 -14.36 -17.79 5.83
N ALA A 67 -14.63 -18.69 4.88
CA ALA A 67 -14.53 -18.40 3.45
C ALA A 67 -15.87 -18.60 2.75
N VAL A 68 -16.23 -17.69 1.85
CA VAL A 68 -17.47 -17.74 1.06
C VAL A 68 -17.24 -17.45 -0.43
N ASN A 69 -18.09 -18.01 -1.28
CA ASN A 69 -17.97 -17.91 -2.74
C ASN A 69 -18.98 -16.93 -3.35
N TYR A 70 -18.61 -15.66 -3.42
CA TYR A 70 -19.44 -14.60 -3.99
C TYR A 70 -18.58 -13.56 -4.71
N ALA A 71 -19.10 -13.00 -5.80
CA ALA A 71 -18.61 -11.72 -6.30
C ALA A 71 -19.16 -10.59 -5.41
N ILE A 72 -18.32 -9.61 -5.08
CA ILE A 72 -18.75 -8.45 -4.30
C ILE A 72 -18.95 -7.26 -5.23
N SER A 73 -20.08 -6.57 -5.05
CA SER A 73 -20.49 -5.43 -5.86
C SER A 73 -21.41 -4.49 -5.06
N ASN A 74 -21.96 -3.48 -5.72
CA ASN A 74 -22.95 -2.57 -5.14
C ASN A 74 -24.39 -3.10 -5.24
N GLN A 75 -24.59 -4.28 -5.84
CA GLN A 75 -25.91 -4.90 -6.02
C GLN A 75 -25.87 -6.41 -5.80
N ASN A 76 -26.97 -6.92 -5.23
CA ASN A 76 -27.23 -8.37 -5.11
C ASN A 76 -27.77 -8.92 -6.45
N GLY A 77 -27.41 -10.15 -6.79
CA GLY A 77 -27.94 -10.81 -7.99
C GLY A 77 -26.92 -11.73 -8.65
N LYS A 78 -26.89 -11.77 -9.97
CA LYS A 78 -25.91 -12.55 -10.75
C LYS A 78 -25.07 -11.63 -11.61
N VAL A 79 -23.77 -11.89 -11.66
CA VAL A 79 -22.81 -11.12 -12.45
C VAL A 79 -21.94 -12.07 -13.28
N LYS A 80 -21.45 -11.58 -14.42
CA LYS A 80 -20.44 -12.29 -15.21
C LYS A 80 -19.06 -12.06 -14.61
N LEU A 81 -18.35 -13.15 -14.37
CA LEU A 81 -16.93 -13.15 -14.03
C LEU A 81 -16.12 -13.54 -15.27
N TYR A 82 -15.23 -12.66 -15.70
CA TYR A 82 -14.33 -12.87 -16.84
C TYR A 82 -13.04 -13.51 -16.31
N VAL A 83 -12.87 -14.81 -16.59
CA VAL A 83 -11.75 -15.60 -16.05
C VAL A 83 -10.56 -15.52 -17.00
N ASN A 84 -9.46 -14.98 -16.49
CA ASN A 84 -8.24 -14.74 -17.27
C ASN A 84 -7.22 -15.87 -17.09
N SER A 85 -6.28 -15.99 -18.04
CA SER A 85 -5.22 -17.02 -18.05
C SER A 85 -4.36 -16.98 -16.78
N MET A 86 -4.18 -15.79 -16.20
CA MET A 86 -3.68 -15.60 -14.84
C MET A 86 -4.86 -15.35 -13.90
N GLY A 87 -5.26 -16.37 -13.13
CA GLY A 87 -6.50 -16.33 -12.33
C GLY A 87 -6.65 -15.12 -11.40
N GLN A 88 -5.54 -14.60 -10.85
CA GLN A 88 -5.50 -13.40 -9.98
C GLN A 88 -5.89 -12.10 -10.71
N SER A 89 -5.88 -12.08 -12.04
CA SER A 89 -6.28 -10.93 -12.87
C SER A 89 -7.75 -10.99 -13.31
N SER A 90 -8.50 -12.01 -12.87
CA SER A 90 -9.93 -12.17 -13.22
C SER A 90 -10.77 -11.08 -12.56
N SER A 91 -11.80 -10.61 -13.24
CA SER A 91 -12.64 -9.50 -12.78
C SER A 91 -14.09 -9.69 -13.22
N ILE A 92 -15.01 -8.98 -12.57
CA ILE A 92 -16.38 -8.82 -13.09
C ILE A 92 -16.46 -7.80 -14.24
N PHE A 93 -15.34 -7.14 -14.54
CA PHE A 93 -15.17 -6.28 -15.70
C PHE A 93 -14.30 -6.96 -16.79
N PRO A 94 -14.60 -6.76 -18.08
CA PRO A 94 -13.73 -7.18 -19.17
C PRO A 94 -12.34 -6.51 -19.12
N LEU A 95 -11.31 -7.18 -19.64
CA LEU A 95 -9.98 -6.57 -19.81
C LEU A 95 -10.05 -5.39 -20.78
N LYS A 96 -9.40 -4.27 -20.45
CA LYS A 96 -9.13 -3.15 -21.36
C LYS A 96 -7.63 -2.94 -21.46
N HIS A 97 -7.08 -1.82 -20.99
CA HIS A 97 -5.65 -1.50 -21.14
C HIS A 97 -4.71 -2.44 -20.39
N TYR A 98 -5.23 -3.25 -19.45
CA TYR A 98 -4.45 -4.29 -18.79
C TYR A 98 -3.84 -5.30 -19.79
N ARG A 99 -4.57 -5.61 -20.88
CA ARG A 99 -4.07 -6.52 -21.94
C ARG A 99 -2.92 -5.91 -22.74
N ASP A 100 -2.85 -4.58 -22.81
CA ASP A 100 -1.80 -3.86 -23.53
C ASP A 100 -0.49 -3.87 -22.71
N ILE A 101 -0.61 -3.76 -21.38
CA ILE A 101 0.51 -3.82 -20.43
C ILE A 101 1.02 -5.26 -20.28
N TYR A 102 0.11 -6.25 -20.24
CA TYR A 102 0.43 -7.67 -20.08
C TYR A 102 -0.17 -8.53 -21.21
N PRO A 103 0.42 -8.55 -22.42
CA PRO A 103 -0.15 -9.22 -23.60
C PRO A 103 -0.38 -10.73 -23.48
N ASN A 104 0.32 -11.38 -22.55
CA ASN A 104 0.19 -12.81 -22.27
C ASN A 104 -1.05 -13.15 -21.43
N ILE A 105 -1.70 -12.14 -20.84
CA ILE A 105 -2.93 -12.31 -20.05
C ILE A 105 -4.13 -12.15 -20.98
N GLN A 106 -4.90 -13.22 -21.12
CA GLN A 106 -6.06 -13.27 -22.01
C GLN A 106 -7.25 -13.86 -21.27
N GLU A 107 -8.45 -13.41 -21.64
CA GLU A 107 -9.70 -14.03 -21.20
C GLU A 107 -9.77 -15.46 -21.73
N THR A 108 -10.03 -16.42 -20.85
CA THR A 108 -10.13 -17.84 -21.19
C THR A 108 -11.58 -18.30 -21.32
N HIS A 109 -12.44 -17.85 -20.40
CA HIS A 109 -13.87 -18.16 -20.38
C HIS A 109 -14.61 -17.21 -19.42
N GLN A 110 -15.94 -17.25 -19.46
CA GLN A 110 -16.82 -16.47 -18.57
C GLN A 110 -17.63 -17.42 -17.68
N LEU A 111 -17.82 -17.03 -16.43
CA LEU A 111 -18.69 -17.71 -15.47
C LEU A 111 -19.81 -16.77 -15.04
N THR A 112 -20.99 -17.31 -14.72
CA THR A 112 -22.03 -16.55 -14.01
C THR A 112 -21.94 -16.93 -12.55
N VAL A 113 -21.71 -15.94 -11.68
CA VAL A 113 -21.55 -16.12 -10.23
C VAL A 113 -22.57 -15.27 -9.48
N GLU A 114 -22.90 -15.69 -8.26
CA GLU A 114 -23.73 -14.89 -7.36
C GLU A 114 -22.96 -13.65 -6.90
N SER A 115 -23.62 -12.50 -6.96
CA SER A 115 -23.14 -11.20 -6.52
C SER A 115 -23.86 -10.79 -5.24
N LYS A 116 -23.11 -10.26 -4.26
CA LYS A 116 -23.68 -9.66 -3.05
C LYS A 116 -23.02 -8.34 -2.71
N THR A 117 -23.77 -7.46 -2.05
CA THR A 117 -23.19 -6.34 -1.32
C THR A 117 -22.53 -6.84 -0.04
N LEU A 118 -21.49 -6.14 0.44
CA LEU A 118 -20.85 -6.51 1.71
C LEU A 118 -21.83 -6.41 2.88
N ASP A 119 -22.69 -5.39 2.89
CA ASP A 119 -23.72 -5.22 3.92
C ASP A 119 -24.68 -6.42 3.97
N THR A 120 -25.20 -6.87 2.81
CA THR A 120 -26.08 -8.05 2.75
C THR A 120 -25.35 -9.33 3.16
N LEU A 121 -24.11 -9.51 2.69
CA LEU A 121 -23.35 -10.72 3.00
C LEU A 121 -23.04 -10.84 4.50
N VAL A 122 -22.59 -9.77 5.15
CA VAL A 122 -22.30 -9.76 6.58
C VAL A 122 -23.57 -10.08 7.38
N GLN A 123 -24.72 -9.52 6.98
CA GLN A 123 -26.01 -9.80 7.59
C GLN A 123 -26.44 -11.27 7.43
N GLU A 124 -26.35 -11.83 6.23
CA GLU A 124 -26.77 -13.22 5.94
C GLU A 124 -25.87 -14.27 6.61
N LEU A 125 -24.60 -13.95 6.82
CA LEU A 125 -23.67 -14.80 7.57
C LEU A 125 -23.82 -14.67 9.09
N GLU A 126 -24.76 -13.84 9.56
CA GLU A 126 -24.99 -13.54 10.97
C GLU A 126 -23.73 -13.03 11.69
N LEU A 127 -22.87 -12.33 10.95
CA LEU A 127 -21.62 -11.79 11.45
C LEU A 127 -21.86 -10.39 12.03
N SER A 128 -21.24 -10.10 13.17
CA SER A 128 -21.26 -8.75 13.75
C SER A 128 -20.30 -7.84 12.98
N PRO A 129 -20.77 -6.73 12.38
CA PRO A 129 -19.88 -5.76 11.73
C PRO A 129 -18.79 -5.23 12.66
N ARG A 130 -19.08 -5.12 13.96
CA ARG A 130 -18.13 -4.68 14.99
C ARG A 130 -16.94 -5.62 15.14
N ASP A 131 -17.02 -6.86 14.68
CA ASP A 131 -15.89 -7.79 14.78
C ASP A 131 -14.78 -7.45 13.77
N PHE A 132 -15.09 -6.69 12.72
CA PHE A 132 -14.16 -6.34 11.65
C PHE A 132 -13.83 -4.85 11.69
N ASN A 133 -12.56 -4.51 11.54
CA ASN A 133 -12.11 -3.13 11.42
C ASN A 133 -11.11 -2.88 10.30
N ILE A 134 -10.76 -3.92 9.54
CA ILE A 134 -9.96 -3.80 8.32
C ILE A 134 -10.74 -4.38 7.14
N LEU A 135 -10.78 -3.64 6.04
CA LEU A 135 -11.30 -4.10 4.76
C LEU A 135 -10.16 -4.15 3.74
N ASN A 136 -9.89 -5.33 3.18
CA ASN A 136 -8.90 -5.52 2.13
C ASN A 136 -9.59 -5.89 0.81
N LEU A 137 -9.35 -5.13 -0.26
CA LEU A 137 -9.97 -5.28 -1.57
C LEU A 137 -8.91 -5.50 -2.67
N ASP A 138 -8.90 -6.69 -3.25
CA ASP A 138 -8.07 -7.06 -4.41
C ASP A 138 -8.92 -7.75 -5.48
N ILE A 139 -9.82 -6.98 -6.12
CA ILE A 139 -10.86 -7.50 -7.02
C ILE A 139 -10.82 -6.89 -8.43
N GLN A 140 -9.67 -6.38 -8.81
CA GLN A 140 -9.30 -6.05 -10.19
C GLN A 140 -10.30 -5.12 -10.89
N GLY A 141 -10.48 -3.92 -10.34
CA GLY A 141 -11.28 -2.84 -10.94
C GLY A 141 -12.68 -2.66 -10.35
N ALA A 142 -13.16 -3.65 -9.58
CA ALA A 142 -14.47 -3.62 -8.92
C ALA A 142 -14.45 -3.00 -7.50
N GLU A 143 -13.34 -2.41 -7.08
CA GLU A 143 -13.13 -1.92 -5.71
C GLU A 143 -14.17 -0.85 -5.32
N LEU A 144 -14.46 0.12 -6.20
CA LEU A 144 -15.48 1.13 -5.93
C LEU A 144 -16.89 0.52 -5.80
N LEU A 145 -17.23 -0.50 -6.59
CA LEU A 145 -18.52 -1.17 -6.47
C LEU A 145 -18.63 -1.90 -5.13
N ALA A 146 -17.58 -2.57 -4.69
CA ALA A 146 -17.55 -3.22 -3.38
C ALA A 146 -17.73 -2.20 -2.23
N LEU A 147 -17.04 -1.05 -2.31
CA LEU A 147 -17.16 0.03 -1.34
C LEU A 147 -18.58 0.65 -1.31
N GLN A 148 -19.19 0.86 -2.48
CA GLN A 148 -20.58 1.33 -2.59
C GLN A 148 -21.58 0.32 -2.02
N GLY A 149 -21.25 -0.98 -2.02
CA GLY A 149 -22.04 -2.05 -1.38
C GLY A 149 -21.78 -2.23 0.12
N ALA A 150 -20.94 -1.38 0.75
CA ALA A 150 -20.49 -1.54 2.13
C ALA A 150 -20.88 -0.36 3.04
N THR A 151 -21.91 0.41 2.70
CA THR A 151 -22.24 1.67 3.38
C THR A 151 -22.49 1.54 4.89
N ASN A 152 -23.04 0.41 5.36
CA ASN A 152 -23.25 0.17 6.78
C ASN A 152 -22.02 -0.45 7.44
N LEU A 153 -21.38 -1.40 6.77
CA LEU A 153 -20.15 -2.05 7.23
C LEU A 153 -19.03 -1.03 7.44
N LEU A 154 -18.87 -0.07 6.51
CA LEU A 154 -17.78 0.91 6.55
C LEU A 154 -17.73 1.63 7.89
N LYS A 155 -18.87 1.93 8.53
CA LYS A 155 -18.95 2.58 9.85
C LYS A 155 -18.13 1.89 10.96
N TYR A 156 -17.84 0.61 10.80
CA TYR A 156 -17.06 -0.19 11.75
C TYR A 156 -15.61 -0.43 11.31
N ILE A 157 -15.27 -0.02 10.09
CA ILE A 157 -13.93 -0.18 9.49
C ILE A 157 -13.05 1.01 9.87
N ASP A 158 -11.88 0.73 10.41
CA ASP A 158 -10.83 1.69 10.75
C ASP A 158 -9.84 1.88 9.59
N ALA A 159 -9.63 0.85 8.75
CA ALA A 159 -8.72 0.93 7.62
C ALA A 159 -9.20 0.16 6.39
N VAL A 160 -8.96 0.73 5.21
CA VAL A 160 -9.20 0.12 3.90
C VAL A 160 -7.87 -0.04 3.18
N TYR A 161 -7.50 -1.27 2.85
CA TYR A 161 -6.41 -1.58 1.93
C TYR A 161 -7.04 -1.97 0.59
N THR A 162 -6.69 -1.30 -0.50
CA THR A 162 -7.35 -1.56 -1.79
C THR A 162 -6.41 -1.37 -2.97
N LYS A 163 -6.68 -2.11 -4.05
CA LYS A 163 -6.14 -1.79 -5.38
C LYS A 163 -6.75 -0.49 -5.90
N VAL A 164 -5.95 0.28 -6.61
CA VAL A 164 -6.39 1.49 -7.33
C VAL A 164 -5.82 1.52 -8.75
N ASN A 165 -6.62 2.02 -9.69
CA ASN A 165 -6.25 2.12 -11.11
C ASN A 165 -6.10 3.59 -11.50
N TYR A 166 -5.04 3.96 -12.21
CA TYR A 166 -4.84 5.32 -12.75
C TYR A 166 -5.21 5.43 -14.23
N GLU A 167 -5.40 4.29 -14.88
CA GLU A 167 -5.94 4.15 -16.22
C GLU A 167 -7.07 3.12 -16.20
N GLU A 168 -7.90 3.11 -17.24
CA GLU A 168 -9.00 2.15 -17.35
C GLU A 168 -8.47 0.77 -17.77
N LEU A 169 -7.90 0.04 -16.81
CA LEU A 169 -7.30 -1.27 -17.02
C LEU A 169 -8.35 -2.35 -17.33
N TYR A 170 -9.54 -2.19 -16.76
CA TYR A 170 -10.72 -3.00 -17.01
C TYR A 170 -11.87 -2.10 -17.47
N GLU A 171 -12.70 -2.58 -18.38
CA GLU A 171 -13.76 -1.76 -18.99
C GLU A 171 -14.75 -1.25 -17.92
N GLY A 172 -14.85 0.08 -17.80
CA GLY A 172 -15.73 0.73 -16.82
C GLY A 172 -15.22 0.74 -15.38
N CYS A 173 -13.98 0.31 -15.10
CA CYS A 173 -13.44 0.37 -13.75
C CYS A 173 -13.28 1.82 -13.26
N ALA A 174 -13.39 2.01 -11.94
CA ALA A 174 -13.12 3.30 -11.34
C ALA A 174 -11.62 3.63 -11.38
N ILE A 175 -11.29 4.88 -11.70
CA ILE A 175 -9.95 5.43 -11.49
C ILE A 175 -9.77 5.83 -10.02
N ALA A 176 -8.51 5.93 -9.58
CA ALA A 176 -8.11 6.18 -8.19
C ALA A 176 -8.83 7.39 -7.59
N GLU A 177 -8.94 8.49 -8.34
CA GLU A 177 -9.63 9.72 -7.92
C GLU A 177 -11.08 9.47 -7.48
N LYS A 178 -11.80 8.56 -8.14
CA LYS A 178 -13.20 8.23 -7.76
C LYS A 178 -13.26 7.37 -6.49
N VAL A 179 -12.26 6.53 -6.26
CA VAL A 179 -12.12 5.75 -5.02
C VAL A 179 -11.77 6.69 -3.87
N ASP A 180 -10.84 7.61 -4.10
CA ASP A 180 -10.44 8.66 -3.16
C ASP A 180 -11.64 9.53 -2.76
N GLU A 181 -12.41 10.01 -3.74
CA GLU A 181 -13.59 10.83 -3.50
C GLU A 181 -14.64 10.10 -2.65
N PHE A 182 -14.95 8.84 -2.99
CA PHE A 182 -15.91 8.04 -2.23
C PHE A 182 -15.43 7.76 -0.80
N LEU A 183 -14.17 7.38 -0.63
CA LEU A 183 -13.60 7.09 0.69
C LEU A 183 -13.50 8.37 1.55
N ALA A 184 -13.16 9.51 0.95
CA ALA A 184 -13.19 10.80 1.63
C ALA A 184 -14.60 11.16 2.11
N GLN A 185 -15.63 10.95 1.29
CA GLN A 185 -17.04 11.18 1.67
C GLN A 185 -17.52 10.25 2.78
N THR A 186 -16.87 9.10 2.99
CA THR A 186 -17.19 8.12 4.04
C THR A 186 -16.26 8.20 5.27
N GLY A 187 -15.45 9.25 5.35
CA GLY A 187 -14.62 9.57 6.52
C GLY A 187 -13.22 8.96 6.51
N PHE A 188 -12.73 8.48 5.36
CA PHE A 188 -11.38 7.93 5.22
C PHE A 188 -10.42 8.92 4.54
N GLY A 189 -9.15 8.89 4.93
CA GLY A 189 -8.06 9.60 4.26
C GLY A 189 -7.01 8.62 3.76
N MET A 190 -6.50 8.83 2.54
CA MET A 190 -5.36 8.06 2.03
C MET A 190 -4.10 8.44 2.82
N VAL A 191 -3.40 7.45 3.36
CA VAL A 191 -2.17 7.67 4.13
C VAL A 191 -0.94 7.04 3.46
N ALA A 192 -1.14 6.10 2.52
CA ALA A 192 -0.06 5.53 1.74
C ALA A 192 -0.53 5.03 0.37
N VAL A 193 0.36 5.14 -0.62
CA VAL A 193 0.15 4.60 -1.96
C VAL A 193 1.46 4.03 -2.49
N ALA A 194 1.39 2.91 -3.22
CA ALA A 194 2.54 2.33 -3.90
C ALA A 194 2.17 1.80 -5.28
N LYS A 195 3.05 2.01 -6.25
CA LYS A 195 2.93 1.49 -7.63
C LYS A 195 4.07 0.52 -7.93
N PRO A 196 4.11 -0.66 -7.27
CA PRO A 196 5.30 -1.51 -7.28
C PRO A 196 5.64 -2.15 -8.63
N PHE A 197 4.67 -2.27 -9.55
CA PHE A 197 4.83 -3.01 -10.80
C PHE A 197 4.63 -2.16 -12.07
N HIS A 198 3.71 -1.18 -12.06
CA HIS A 198 3.43 -0.32 -13.21
C HIS A 198 2.82 1.02 -12.76
N PRO A 199 3.05 2.16 -13.44
CA PRO A 199 2.48 3.46 -13.06
C PRO A 199 0.94 3.56 -13.16
N SER A 200 0.32 2.69 -13.97
CA SER A 200 -1.12 2.71 -14.26
C SER A 200 -2.00 2.06 -13.18
N TRP A 201 -1.41 1.41 -12.17
CA TRP A 201 -2.14 0.85 -11.03
C TRP A 201 -1.25 0.73 -9.78
N GLY A 202 -1.87 0.52 -8.62
CA GLY A 202 -1.14 0.39 -7.38
C GLY A 202 -1.97 -0.15 -6.22
N ASP A 203 -1.35 -0.17 -5.06
CA ASP A 203 -1.97 -0.41 -3.76
C ASP A 203 -2.13 0.93 -3.04
N ALA A 204 -3.28 1.15 -2.41
CA ALA A 204 -3.55 2.31 -1.57
C ALA A 204 -4.07 1.88 -0.20
N PHE A 205 -3.68 2.61 0.83
CA PHE A 205 -4.10 2.38 2.21
C PHE A 205 -4.74 3.64 2.75
N TYR A 206 -5.97 3.48 3.22
CA TYR A 206 -6.81 4.53 3.76
C TYR A 206 -7.13 4.23 5.21
N VAL A 207 -7.13 5.26 6.04
CA VAL A 207 -7.46 5.15 7.46
C VAL A 207 -8.63 6.07 7.76
N ARG A 208 -9.55 5.59 8.60
CA ARG A 208 -10.66 6.39 9.11
C ARG A 208 -10.09 7.59 9.84
N LYS A 209 -10.40 8.78 9.33
CA LYS A 209 -10.02 10.02 10.00
C LYS A 209 -10.71 10.03 11.36
N GLN A 210 -9.92 10.19 12.40
CA GLN A 210 -10.44 10.39 13.73
C GLN A 210 -11.14 11.76 13.76
N VAL A 211 -12.29 11.83 14.42
CA VAL A 211 -13.11 13.04 14.42
C VAL A 211 -13.08 13.72 15.79
N VAL A 212 -13.26 15.02 15.80
CA VAL A 212 -13.70 15.77 16.98
C VAL A 212 -14.96 16.50 16.61
N SER A 213 -15.94 16.46 17.49
CA SER A 213 -17.18 17.17 17.31
C SER A 213 -17.41 18.18 18.43
N MET A 214 -18.35 19.10 18.19
CA MET A 214 -18.89 19.97 19.22
C MET A 214 -20.39 20.09 19.04
N SER A 215 -21.13 19.19 19.66
CA SER A 215 -22.58 19.08 19.60
C SER A 215 -23.31 20.26 20.24
N THR A 216 -22.60 21.07 21.04
CA THR A 216 -23.09 22.30 21.66
C THR A 216 -22.91 23.54 20.78
N LEU A 217 -22.13 23.48 19.70
CA LEU A 217 -21.93 24.60 18.78
C LEU A 217 -23.29 25.05 18.21
N GLY A 218 -23.56 26.35 18.26
CA GLY A 218 -24.83 26.91 17.77
C GLY A 218 -26.05 26.69 18.66
N LYS A 219 -25.91 26.01 19.82
CA LYS A 219 -27.01 25.87 20.79
C LYS A 219 -26.95 27.01 21.82
N ASN A 220 -28.01 27.83 21.86
CA ASN A 220 -28.30 28.85 22.90
C ASN A 220 -27.12 29.78 23.28
N THR A 221 -26.24 30.11 22.32
CA THR A 221 -25.07 30.98 22.50
C THR A 221 -24.97 32.00 21.37
N GLY A 222 -24.56 33.24 21.65
CA GLY A 222 -24.41 34.29 20.64
C GLY A 222 -23.20 34.05 19.71
N LEU A 223 -23.16 34.76 18.57
CA LEU A 223 -22.14 34.58 17.52
C LEU A 223 -20.70 34.60 18.06
N GLY A 224 -20.38 35.49 19.00
CA GLY A 224 -19.04 35.57 19.59
C GLY A 224 -18.58 34.26 20.25
N ASN A 225 -19.45 33.63 21.04
CA ASN A 225 -19.13 32.33 21.66
C ASN A 225 -18.96 31.24 20.60
N GLN A 226 -19.82 31.25 19.58
CA GLN A 226 -19.72 30.28 18.47
C GLN A 226 -18.41 30.42 17.69
N ILE A 227 -17.90 31.66 17.51
CA ILE A 227 -16.60 31.93 16.88
C ILE A 227 -15.46 31.28 17.70
N PHE A 228 -15.40 31.51 19.01
CA PHE A 228 -14.35 30.90 19.84
C PHE A 228 -14.45 29.37 19.91
N GLN A 229 -15.66 28.85 20.06
CA GLN A 229 -15.96 27.42 20.00
C GLN A 229 -15.47 26.77 18.71
N TYR A 230 -15.86 27.35 17.58
CA TYR A 230 -15.48 26.81 16.27
C TYR A 230 -13.99 26.99 16.00
N ALA A 231 -13.41 28.14 16.35
CA ALA A 231 -11.98 28.40 16.21
C ALA A 231 -11.15 27.38 16.98
N PHE A 232 -11.48 27.15 18.25
CA PHE A 232 -10.83 26.14 19.07
C PHE A 232 -10.93 24.76 18.42
N LEU A 233 -12.13 24.33 18.02
CA LEU A 233 -12.34 23.02 17.41
C LEU A 233 -11.52 22.84 16.12
N LYS A 234 -11.46 23.87 15.26
CA LYS A 234 -10.71 23.83 14.01
C LYS A 234 -9.21 23.86 14.22
N ILE A 235 -8.71 24.66 15.16
CA ILE A 235 -7.30 24.71 15.52
C ILE A 235 -6.87 23.38 16.13
N TYR A 236 -7.64 22.87 17.10
CA TYR A 236 -7.40 21.58 17.74
C TYR A 236 -7.34 20.44 16.72
N ALA A 237 -8.31 20.40 15.79
CA ALA A 237 -8.33 19.39 14.75
C ALA A 237 -7.14 19.50 13.79
N GLN A 238 -6.77 20.73 13.38
CA GLN A 238 -5.62 20.97 12.50
C GLN A 238 -4.30 20.53 13.15
N GLU A 239 -4.07 20.91 14.41
CA GLU A 239 -2.83 20.58 15.13
C GLU A 239 -2.66 19.07 15.36
N ASN A 240 -3.77 18.33 15.39
CA ASN A 240 -3.79 16.90 15.70
C ASN A 240 -4.16 16.00 14.49
N GLY A 241 -4.32 16.57 13.29
CA GLY A 241 -4.67 15.82 12.07
C GLY A 241 -6.06 15.16 12.11
N LEU A 242 -7.01 15.75 12.83
CA LEU A 242 -8.37 15.25 13.03
C LEU A 242 -9.34 15.89 12.03
N SER A 243 -10.50 15.27 11.84
CA SER A 243 -11.62 15.87 11.10
C SER A 243 -12.61 16.51 12.05
N VAL A 244 -13.30 17.55 11.59
CA VAL A 244 -14.29 18.29 12.38
C VAL A 244 -15.70 17.92 11.94
N GLU A 245 -16.54 17.63 12.92
CA GLU A 245 -17.99 17.48 12.72
C GLU A 245 -18.74 18.49 13.60
N THR A 246 -19.70 19.20 13.02
CA THR A 246 -20.50 20.20 13.73
C THR A 246 -21.98 20.03 13.45
N PRO A 247 -22.88 20.39 14.38
CA PRO A 247 -24.28 20.63 14.02
C PRO A 247 -24.37 21.79 13.02
N LYS A 248 -25.57 22.01 12.47
CA LYS A 248 -25.82 23.24 11.71
C LYS A 248 -25.68 24.45 12.62
N TRP A 249 -24.93 25.46 12.18
CA TRP A 249 -24.68 26.68 12.93
C TRP A 249 -24.48 27.86 11.97
N VAL A 250 -24.57 29.08 12.50
CA VAL A 250 -24.63 30.31 11.69
C VAL A 250 -23.40 30.54 10.80
N GLY A 251 -22.22 30.04 11.21
CA GLY A 251 -20.99 30.21 10.42
C GLY A 251 -20.99 29.51 9.07
N GLN A 252 -21.89 28.54 8.84
CA GLN A 252 -22.07 27.94 7.51
C GLN A 252 -22.67 28.95 6.52
N GLU A 253 -23.57 29.82 6.99
CA GLU A 253 -24.20 30.86 6.19
C GLU A 253 -23.30 32.10 6.10
N LEU A 254 -22.65 32.49 7.21
CA LEU A 254 -21.83 33.71 7.26
C LEU A 254 -20.45 33.54 6.62
N PHE A 255 -19.78 32.41 6.86
CA PHE A 255 -18.37 32.20 6.50
C PHE A 255 -18.17 31.02 5.51
N GLY A 256 -19.24 30.34 5.14
CA GLY A 256 -19.21 29.31 4.08
C GLY A 256 -18.62 27.97 4.53
N HIS A 257 -18.60 27.71 5.84
CA HIS A 257 -18.11 26.44 6.38
C HIS A 257 -18.93 25.23 5.91
N LYS A 258 -18.25 24.12 5.62
CA LYS A 258 -18.85 22.89 5.06
C LYS A 258 -18.48 21.63 5.85
N ASP A 259 -18.26 21.77 7.16
CA ASP A 259 -17.93 20.63 8.02
C ASP A 259 -19.09 19.62 8.03
N GLY A 260 -18.75 18.33 8.23
CA GLY A 260 -19.72 17.25 8.25
C GLY A 260 -20.66 17.36 9.44
N GLY A 261 -21.90 16.86 9.27
CA GLY A 261 -22.81 16.70 10.40
C GLY A 261 -22.30 15.63 11.36
N ILE A 262 -22.63 15.77 12.65
CA ILE A 262 -22.27 14.79 13.68
C ILE A 262 -22.80 13.41 13.30
N SER A 263 -21.88 12.47 13.10
CA SER A 263 -22.17 11.15 12.55
C SER A 263 -22.63 10.14 13.61
N GLU A 264 -22.16 10.30 14.85
CA GLU A 264 -22.52 9.46 16.01
C GLU A 264 -22.37 10.21 17.34
N ASP A 265 -22.98 9.67 18.40
CA ASP A 265 -22.84 10.21 19.76
C ASP A 265 -21.46 9.83 20.33
N LEU A 266 -20.56 10.81 20.38
CA LEU A 266 -19.19 10.62 20.88
C LEU A 266 -19.09 10.86 22.40
N PRO A 267 -18.12 10.23 23.09
CA PRO A 267 -17.80 10.55 24.47
C PRO A 267 -17.53 12.04 24.67
N VAL A 268 -18.24 12.64 25.63
CA VAL A 268 -18.14 14.07 25.90
C VAL A 268 -16.89 14.37 26.73
N VAL A 269 -16.12 15.37 26.30
CA VAL A 269 -15.04 15.96 27.09
C VAL A 269 -15.37 17.44 27.30
N VAL A 270 -15.55 17.83 28.56
CA VAL A 270 -15.96 19.19 28.92
C VAL A 270 -14.74 20.01 29.33
N GLU A 271 -14.67 21.24 28.86
CA GLU A 271 -13.73 22.26 29.32
C GLU A 271 -13.90 22.52 30.82
N ASN A 272 -12.80 22.48 31.57
CA ASN A 272 -12.79 22.82 32.99
C ASN A 272 -12.38 24.28 33.18
N ASN A 273 -13.33 25.16 33.53
CA ASN A 273 -13.10 26.53 34.01
C ASN A 273 -12.21 27.44 33.11
N ASN A 274 -12.29 27.33 31.78
CA ASN A 274 -11.42 28.08 30.84
C ASN A 274 -9.91 27.90 31.12
N GLU A 275 -9.50 26.83 31.81
CA GLU A 275 -8.10 26.43 31.81
C GLU A 275 -7.77 25.81 30.45
N ILE A 276 -6.55 26.04 29.98
CA ILE A 276 -6.06 25.45 28.72
C ILE A 276 -6.36 23.95 28.79
N PHE A 277 -7.02 23.43 27.76
CA PHE A 277 -7.38 22.02 27.63
C PHE A 277 -6.12 21.12 27.62
N SER A 278 -5.51 20.95 28.79
CA SER A 278 -4.29 20.19 28.99
C SER A 278 -4.68 18.75 29.24
N GLY A 279 -4.80 17.97 28.15
CA GLY A 279 -4.55 16.54 28.26
C GLY A 279 -3.13 16.33 28.77
N ASN A 280 -2.87 15.27 29.54
CA ASN A 280 -1.55 14.89 30.05
C ASN A 280 -0.55 14.48 28.94
N GLY A 281 -0.53 15.18 27.80
CA GLY A 281 0.07 14.75 26.54
C GLY A 281 -0.82 13.83 25.69
N GLU A 282 -2.03 13.50 26.15
CA GLU A 282 -2.99 12.71 25.38
C GLU A 282 -3.81 13.58 24.43
N ILE A 283 -3.84 13.16 23.16
CA ILE A 283 -4.67 13.74 22.10
C ILE A 283 -6.06 13.11 22.18
N TRP A 284 -7.08 13.93 22.37
CA TRP A 284 -8.48 13.51 22.39
C TRP A 284 -8.98 13.32 20.97
N LYS A 285 -9.43 12.10 20.68
CA LYS A 285 -9.88 11.65 19.36
C LYS A 285 -11.18 10.87 19.50
N ASN A 286 -12.09 11.07 18.56
CA ASN A 286 -13.48 10.59 18.59
C ASN A 286 -14.18 11.01 19.88
N VAL A 287 -14.13 12.30 20.18
CA VAL A 287 -14.79 12.90 21.33
C VAL A 287 -15.66 14.08 20.90
N ASP A 288 -16.69 14.33 21.68
CA ASP A 288 -17.48 15.56 21.60
C ASP A 288 -16.91 16.57 22.61
N ILE A 289 -16.16 17.55 22.11
CA ILE A 289 -15.51 18.57 22.93
C ILE A 289 -16.51 19.69 23.21
N GLN A 290 -16.80 19.96 24.48
CA GLN A 290 -17.77 20.95 24.90
C GLN A 290 -17.13 22.01 25.79
N GLY A 291 -17.44 23.28 25.55
CA GLY A 291 -16.88 24.41 26.28
C GLY A 291 -17.21 25.74 25.61
N GLU A 292 -16.71 26.82 26.17
CA GLU A 292 -16.79 28.16 25.56
C GLU A 292 -15.45 28.60 24.99
N PHE A 293 -14.33 28.04 25.47
CA PHE A 293 -12.98 28.24 24.93
C PHE A 293 -12.56 29.72 24.86
N LEU A 294 -13.05 30.53 25.79
CA LEU A 294 -12.70 31.95 25.95
C LEU A 294 -11.35 32.10 26.67
N TYR A 295 -10.32 31.42 26.18
CA TYR A 295 -8.95 31.49 26.70
C TYR A 295 -8.33 32.86 26.47
N HIS A 296 -7.28 33.16 27.25
CA HIS A 296 -6.39 34.27 26.92
C HIS A 296 -5.92 34.14 25.47
N THR A 297 -6.10 35.19 24.67
CA THR A 297 -5.94 35.11 23.21
C THR A 297 -4.51 34.88 22.74
N SER A 298 -3.53 34.97 23.63
CA SER A 298 -2.18 34.46 23.39
C SER A 298 -2.14 32.95 23.09
N TYR A 299 -3.20 32.20 23.43
CA TYR A 299 -3.38 30.82 22.99
C TYR A 299 -3.60 30.74 21.47
N TYR A 300 -4.43 31.63 20.93
CA TYR A 300 -4.79 31.65 19.50
C TYR A 300 -3.76 32.40 18.62
N VAL A 301 -2.90 33.23 19.21
CA VAL A 301 -2.01 34.14 18.46
C VAL A 301 -1.02 33.40 17.55
N THR A 302 -0.59 32.19 17.92
CA THR A 302 0.29 31.35 17.10
C THR A 302 -0.40 30.89 15.81
N GLN A 303 -1.72 30.78 15.83
CA GLN A 303 -2.57 30.39 14.70
C GLN A 303 -3.39 31.59 14.19
N LYS A 304 -2.95 32.83 14.42
CA LYS A 304 -3.70 34.06 14.10
C LYS A 304 -4.20 34.10 12.65
N GLU A 305 -3.33 33.82 11.69
CA GLU A 305 -3.69 33.83 10.26
C GLU A 305 -4.79 32.80 9.95
N TYR A 306 -4.64 31.59 10.50
CA TYR A 306 -5.65 30.55 10.33
C TYR A 306 -6.98 30.94 11.00
N PHE A 307 -6.94 31.44 12.25
CA PHE A 307 -8.12 31.93 12.95
C PHE A 307 -8.85 32.99 12.11
N CYS A 308 -8.16 34.03 11.63
CA CYS A 308 -8.78 35.07 10.81
C CYS A 308 -9.33 34.53 9.49
N SER A 309 -8.68 33.53 8.89
CA SER A 309 -9.15 32.90 7.65
C SER A 309 -10.46 32.13 7.82
N LEU A 310 -10.74 31.61 9.02
CA LEU A 310 -11.99 30.90 9.31
C LEU A 310 -13.19 31.84 9.24
N PHE A 311 -13.04 33.11 9.60
CA PHE A 311 -14.16 34.02 9.78
C PHE A 311 -14.23 35.12 8.71
N GLN A 312 -13.76 34.80 7.51
CA GLN A 312 -13.96 35.65 6.33
C GLN A 312 -15.39 35.48 5.81
N PRO A 313 -16.15 36.57 5.61
CA PRO A 313 -17.53 36.46 5.13
C PRO A 313 -17.60 35.89 3.71
N VAL A 314 -18.68 35.16 3.43
CA VAL A 314 -19.01 34.73 2.05
C VAL A 314 -19.28 35.94 1.16
N ALA A 315 -19.14 35.78 -0.15
CA ALA A 315 -19.20 36.88 -1.12
C ALA A 315 -20.50 37.69 -1.03
N GLU A 316 -21.63 37.03 -0.78
CA GLU A 316 -22.93 37.69 -0.62
C GLU A 316 -22.97 38.60 0.61
N ILE A 317 -22.43 38.13 1.74
CA ILE A 317 -22.37 38.90 2.99
C ILE A 317 -21.34 40.03 2.85
N GLU A 318 -20.16 39.75 2.29
CA GLU A 318 -19.12 40.76 2.10
C GLU A 318 -19.60 41.90 1.19
N ALA A 319 -20.38 41.61 0.15
CA ALA A 319 -20.96 42.65 -0.71
C ALA A 319 -21.89 43.59 0.08
N GLN A 320 -22.72 43.04 0.97
CA GLN A 320 -23.62 43.84 1.80
C GLN A 320 -22.86 44.65 2.85
N VAL A 321 -21.89 44.02 3.53
CA VAL A 321 -21.00 44.68 4.50
C VAL A 321 -20.25 45.82 3.82
N LYS A 322 -19.74 45.62 2.60
CA LYS A 322 -19.04 46.64 1.83
C LYS A 322 -19.94 47.85 1.53
N ILE A 323 -21.18 47.63 1.11
CA ILE A 323 -22.15 48.72 0.86
C ILE A 323 -22.40 49.51 2.15
N ALA A 324 -22.68 48.81 3.25
CA ALA A 324 -22.91 49.45 4.55
C ALA A 324 -21.68 50.23 5.02
N TRP A 325 -20.49 49.66 4.83
CA TRP A 325 -19.22 50.26 5.22
C TRP A 325 -18.88 51.51 4.40
N GLU A 326 -19.06 51.47 3.08
CA GLU A 326 -18.88 52.63 2.20
C GLU A 326 -19.84 53.76 2.57
N LYS A 327 -21.10 53.44 2.90
CA LYS A 327 -22.06 54.42 3.39
C LYS A 327 -21.63 54.99 4.75
N LEU A 328 -21.20 54.17 5.70
CA LEU A 328 -20.71 54.64 7.00
C LEU A 328 -19.48 55.56 6.85
N ARG A 329 -18.53 55.19 5.99
CA ARG A 329 -17.34 56.01 5.67
C ARG A 329 -17.66 57.29 4.91
N SER A 330 -18.82 57.41 4.28
CA SER A 330 -19.23 58.65 3.61
C SER A 330 -19.54 59.79 4.59
N PHE A 331 -19.80 59.48 5.86
CA PHE A 331 -20.10 60.47 6.89
C PHE A 331 -18.86 61.13 7.50
N GLY A 332 -17.66 60.56 7.31
CA GLY A 332 -16.43 61.13 7.83
C GLY A 332 -15.23 60.18 7.76
N LYS A 333 -14.05 60.71 8.06
CA LYS A 333 -12.78 59.99 7.86
C LYS A 333 -12.45 59.02 8.97
N THR A 334 -12.72 59.35 10.23
CA THR A 334 -12.37 58.49 11.37
C THR A 334 -13.63 57.85 11.94
N ILE A 335 -13.74 56.52 11.89
CA ILE A 335 -14.92 55.80 12.39
C ILE A 335 -14.62 55.23 13.78
N ILE A 336 -15.40 55.68 14.76
CA ILE A 336 -15.36 55.22 16.14
C ILE A 336 -16.49 54.22 16.35
N GLY A 337 -16.16 52.94 16.45
CA GLY A 337 -17.11 51.87 16.74
C GLY A 337 -17.31 51.73 18.24
N LEU A 338 -18.56 51.86 18.69
CA LEU A 338 -18.95 51.72 20.08
C LEU A 338 -19.96 50.58 20.21
N HIS A 339 -19.56 49.50 20.87
CA HIS A 339 -20.48 48.40 21.19
C HIS A 339 -21.05 48.55 22.59
N LEU A 340 -22.38 48.70 22.69
CA LEU A 340 -23.10 48.84 23.94
C LEU A 340 -24.01 47.64 24.18
N GLN A 341 -24.01 47.13 25.42
CA GLN A 341 -24.89 46.06 25.87
C GLN A 341 -25.71 46.54 27.06
N LEU A 342 -26.99 46.18 27.09
CA LEU A 342 -27.89 46.46 28.21
C LEU A 342 -27.97 45.25 29.15
N PRO A 343 -28.35 45.47 30.42
CA PRO A 343 -28.60 44.36 31.34
C PRO A 343 -29.76 43.51 30.81
N SER A 344 -29.52 42.22 30.53
CA SER A 344 -30.58 41.27 30.21
C SER A 344 -31.08 40.59 31.49
N ASP A 345 -32.40 40.42 31.64
CA ASP A 345 -33.01 39.72 32.79
C ASP A 345 -32.61 38.24 32.91
N GLU A 346 -32.04 37.66 31.85
CA GLU A 346 -31.58 36.28 31.83
C GLU A 346 -30.13 36.17 32.31
N ASN A 347 -29.93 35.82 33.59
CA ASN A 347 -28.84 35.01 34.17
C ASN A 347 -27.43 35.01 33.51
N ASN A 348 -26.99 36.12 32.94
CA ASN A 348 -25.70 36.27 32.28
C ASN A 348 -24.81 37.10 33.21
N ASN A 349 -23.71 36.53 33.70
CA ASN A 349 -22.71 37.20 34.54
C ASN A 349 -21.95 38.34 33.80
N SER A 350 -22.51 38.91 32.74
CA SER A 350 -21.92 40.02 32.00
C SER A 350 -22.05 41.31 32.81
N VAL A 351 -20.93 41.81 33.34
CA VAL A 351 -20.88 43.11 34.02
C VAL A 351 -21.11 44.23 33.01
N VAL A 352 -22.32 44.78 33.01
CA VAL A 352 -22.68 45.98 32.23
C VAL A 352 -22.23 47.22 33.00
N VAL A 353 -21.44 48.08 32.35
CA VAL A 353 -20.96 49.34 32.94
C VAL A 353 -21.81 50.52 32.48
N PRO A 354 -21.85 51.63 33.25
CA PRO A 354 -22.64 52.80 32.89
C PRO A 354 -22.21 53.44 31.55
N SER A 355 -23.17 54.01 30.81
CA SER A 355 -22.91 54.67 29.51
C SER A 355 -21.97 55.87 29.63
N GLU A 356 -21.96 56.51 30.81
CA GLU A 356 -21.13 57.64 31.17
C GLU A 356 -19.63 57.34 31.04
N TRP A 357 -19.19 56.09 31.22
CA TRP A 357 -17.77 55.73 31.05
C TRP A 357 -17.33 55.85 29.60
N TYR A 358 -18.22 55.47 28.67
CA TYR A 358 -17.99 55.57 27.23
C TYR A 358 -18.07 57.02 26.78
N GLU A 359 -19.02 57.80 27.31
CA GLU A 359 -19.15 59.23 27.05
C GLU A 359 -17.89 60.00 27.47
N ILE A 360 -17.40 59.80 28.71
CA ILE A 360 -16.18 60.46 29.20
C ILE A 360 -14.95 60.10 28.35
N TRP A 361 -14.81 58.82 27.98
CA TRP A 361 -13.74 58.36 27.11
C TRP A 361 -13.83 59.02 25.72
N LEU A 362 -15.03 59.05 25.15
CA LEU A 362 -15.27 59.62 23.83
C LEU A 362 -14.97 61.12 23.81
N HIS A 363 -15.45 61.87 24.80
CA HIS A 363 -15.19 63.30 24.96
C HIS A 363 -13.69 63.62 25.02
N GLY A 364 -12.91 62.78 25.72
CA GLY A 364 -11.46 62.95 25.82
C GLY A 364 -10.68 62.71 24.51
N LEU A 365 -11.29 62.03 23.55
CA LEU A 365 -10.68 61.67 22.26
C LEU A 365 -11.23 62.52 21.11
N TRP A 366 -12.50 62.91 21.14
CA TRP A 366 -13.26 63.41 19.98
C TRP A 366 -12.57 64.57 19.22
N GLU A 367 -12.19 65.63 19.93
CA GLU A 367 -11.55 66.83 19.37
C GLU A 367 -10.15 66.57 18.79
N THR A 368 -9.56 65.40 19.05
CA THR A 368 -8.24 65.01 18.53
C THR A 368 -8.31 64.29 17.18
N LEU A 369 -9.51 63.90 16.74
CA LEU A 369 -9.73 63.06 15.57
C LEU A 369 -10.14 63.90 14.34
N GLU A 370 -9.73 63.44 13.16
CA GLU A 370 -10.09 64.08 11.89
C GLU A 370 -11.45 63.57 11.40
N GLU A 371 -12.43 64.46 11.30
CA GLU A 371 -13.81 64.17 10.84
C GLU A 371 -14.38 62.89 11.50
N PRO A 372 -14.50 62.86 12.85
CA PRO A 372 -14.95 61.68 13.57
C PRO A 372 -16.43 61.38 13.35
N VAL A 373 -16.74 60.09 13.20
CA VAL A 373 -18.10 59.54 13.12
C VAL A 373 -18.26 58.49 14.19
N LEU A 374 -19.28 58.64 15.03
CA LEU A 374 -19.63 57.64 16.04
C LEU A 374 -20.58 56.61 15.42
N PHE A 375 -20.15 55.35 15.35
CA PHE A 375 -20.98 54.21 15.00
C PHE A 375 -21.35 53.43 16.27
N ILE A 376 -22.65 53.30 16.56
CA ILE A 376 -23.13 52.53 17.72
C ILE A 376 -23.69 51.19 17.25
N ALA A 377 -23.09 50.12 17.78
CA ALA A 377 -23.51 48.74 17.58
C ALA A 377 -24.13 48.18 18.86
N SER A 378 -25.27 47.50 18.71
CA SER A 378 -25.93 46.78 19.80
C SER A 378 -26.98 45.83 19.29
N ASP A 379 -27.24 44.78 20.08
CA ASP A 379 -28.30 43.82 19.86
C ASP A 379 -29.69 44.41 20.13
N ASN A 380 -29.78 45.44 21.00
CA ASN A 380 -31.04 46.09 21.43
C ASN A 380 -30.99 47.62 21.28
N LEU A 381 -30.91 48.11 20.04
CA LEU A 381 -30.83 49.55 19.75
C LEU A 381 -31.99 50.39 20.31
N GLU A 382 -33.19 49.80 20.47
CA GLU A 382 -34.39 50.51 20.93
C GLU A 382 -34.35 50.89 22.41
N GLU A 383 -33.55 50.17 23.19
CA GLU A 383 -33.47 50.33 24.64
C GLU A 383 -32.21 51.10 25.06
N ILE A 384 -31.31 51.43 24.13
CA ILE A 384 -30.11 52.20 24.43
C ILE A 384 -30.48 53.67 24.61
N PRO A 385 -30.05 54.31 25.72
CA PRO A 385 -30.22 55.73 25.93
C PRO A 385 -29.25 56.53 25.04
N LEU A 386 -29.53 56.62 23.74
CA LEU A 386 -28.73 57.39 22.77
C LEU A 386 -28.58 58.88 23.13
N VAL A 387 -29.40 59.37 24.08
CA VAL A 387 -29.31 60.74 24.61
C VAL A 387 -27.91 61.09 25.14
N TYR A 388 -27.20 60.13 25.77
CA TYR A 388 -25.83 60.33 26.27
C TYR A 388 -24.83 60.61 25.14
N PHE A 389 -25.14 60.17 23.92
CA PHE A 389 -24.26 60.32 22.76
C PHE A 389 -24.80 61.33 21.75
N SER A 390 -25.88 62.05 22.08
CA SER A 390 -26.58 62.93 21.13
C SER A 390 -25.71 64.05 20.57
N GLU A 391 -24.74 64.55 21.33
CA GLU A 391 -23.78 65.56 20.88
C GLU A 391 -22.87 65.07 19.73
N TYR A 392 -22.72 63.75 19.57
CA TYR A 392 -21.84 63.11 18.58
C TYR A 392 -22.58 62.67 17.31
N ASN A 393 -23.90 62.88 17.20
CA ASN A 393 -24.75 62.44 16.08
C ASN A 393 -24.50 60.96 15.68
N PRO A 394 -24.75 59.99 16.58
CA PRO A 394 -24.39 58.60 16.36
C PRO A 394 -25.14 57.99 15.16
N ILE A 395 -24.42 57.19 14.39
CA ILE A 395 -24.94 56.39 13.28
C ILE A 395 -25.11 54.95 13.76
N THR A 396 -26.23 54.33 13.43
CA THR A 396 -26.53 52.92 13.68
C THR A 396 -26.73 52.19 12.36
N VAL A 397 -26.79 50.85 12.40
CA VAL A 397 -27.12 50.05 11.20
C VAL A 397 -28.45 50.41 10.56
N ARG A 398 -29.41 50.98 11.30
CA ARG A 398 -30.70 51.42 10.76
C ARG A 398 -30.57 52.61 9.82
N ASP A 399 -29.60 53.49 10.08
CA ASP A 399 -29.33 54.69 9.28
C ASP A 399 -28.62 54.34 7.96
N LEU A 400 -28.03 53.13 7.88
CA LEU A 400 -27.33 52.65 6.69
C LEU A 400 -28.28 52.07 5.63
N GLU A 401 -29.56 51.81 5.94
CA GLU A 401 -30.59 51.36 4.98
C GLU A 401 -30.18 50.12 4.15
N VAL A 402 -29.46 49.16 4.75
CA VAL A 402 -29.05 47.92 4.08
C VAL A 402 -29.91 46.74 4.57
N GLU A 403 -30.46 45.96 3.64
CA GLU A 403 -31.27 44.77 3.94
C GLU A 403 -30.40 43.56 4.35
N VAL A 404 -29.97 43.53 5.62
CA VAL A 404 -29.20 42.42 6.23
C VAL A 404 -29.73 42.15 7.64
N ASN A 405 -29.43 40.98 8.21
CA ASN A 405 -29.56 40.79 9.65
C ASN A 405 -28.70 41.83 10.40
N LEU A 406 -29.37 42.71 11.15
CA LEU A 406 -28.76 43.86 11.83
C LEU A 406 -27.67 43.44 12.83
N GLU A 407 -27.83 42.30 13.50
CA GLU A 407 -26.88 41.78 14.50
C GLU A 407 -25.53 41.44 13.85
N TYR A 408 -25.55 40.73 12.71
CA TYR A 408 -24.31 40.36 12.01
C TYR A 408 -23.68 41.56 11.31
N LEU A 409 -24.48 42.51 10.83
CA LEU A 409 -23.94 43.73 10.25
C LEU A 409 -23.20 44.58 11.31
N ASN A 410 -23.73 44.66 12.53
CA ASN A 410 -23.03 45.28 13.66
C ASN A 410 -21.64 44.64 13.88
N PHE A 411 -21.57 43.31 13.86
CA PHE A 411 -20.32 42.56 14.03
C PHE A 411 -19.26 42.97 13.00
N PHE A 412 -19.62 42.94 11.71
CA PHE A 412 -18.68 43.22 10.62
C PHE A 412 -18.30 44.70 10.51
N LEU A 413 -19.19 45.62 10.86
CA LEU A 413 -18.86 47.05 10.85
C LEU A 413 -17.91 47.39 12.02
N LEU A 414 -18.11 46.79 13.20
CA LEU A 414 -17.17 46.93 14.32
C LEU A 414 -15.76 46.43 13.97
N SER A 415 -15.64 45.34 13.21
CA SER A 415 -14.35 44.81 12.76
C SER A 415 -13.67 45.65 11.66
N LYS A 416 -14.28 46.78 11.23
CA LYS A 416 -13.66 47.71 10.28
C LYS A 416 -13.45 49.12 10.85
N CYS A 417 -13.90 49.38 12.08
CA CYS A 417 -13.75 50.69 12.71
C CYS A 417 -12.28 51.00 13.09
N ASP A 418 -11.90 52.28 13.06
CA ASP A 418 -10.53 52.74 13.35
C ASP A 418 -10.21 52.78 14.85
N PHE A 419 -11.20 53.18 15.64
CA PHE A 419 -11.19 53.14 17.10
C PHE A 419 -12.37 52.29 17.54
N VAL A 420 -12.15 51.34 18.44
CA VAL A 420 -13.22 50.45 18.90
C VAL A 420 -13.28 50.46 20.42
N ALA A 421 -14.42 50.87 20.98
CA ALA A 421 -14.74 50.67 22.38
C ALA A 421 -15.83 49.62 22.50
N ILE A 422 -15.57 48.56 23.27
CA ILE A 422 -16.47 47.42 23.37
C ILE A 422 -16.96 47.20 24.79
N SER A 423 -18.16 46.66 24.95
CA SER A 423 -18.54 45.97 26.18
C SER A 423 -17.75 44.65 26.33
N ASN A 424 -17.65 44.13 27.57
CA ASN A 424 -16.91 42.90 27.86
C ASN A 424 -17.69 41.63 27.44
N THR A 425 -18.00 41.50 26.15
CA THR A 425 -18.67 40.33 25.56
C THR A 425 -17.78 39.60 24.57
N ALA A 426 -18.00 38.29 24.43
CA ALA A 426 -17.32 37.50 23.41
C ALA A 426 -17.62 38.01 21.99
N PHE A 427 -18.83 38.53 21.75
CA PHE A 427 -19.25 39.08 20.44
C PHE A 427 -18.40 40.29 20.05
N ALA A 428 -18.34 41.29 20.92
CA ALA A 428 -17.62 42.53 20.63
C ALA A 428 -16.10 42.32 20.67
N PHE A 429 -15.63 41.40 21.52
CA PHE A 429 -14.22 41.01 21.53
C PHE A 429 -13.82 40.29 20.24
N ALA A 430 -14.64 39.36 19.74
CA ALA A 430 -14.38 38.63 18.50
C ALA A 430 -14.33 39.57 17.28
N SER A 431 -15.16 40.63 17.23
CA SER A 431 -15.07 41.62 16.16
C SER A 431 -13.74 42.40 16.21
N CYS A 432 -13.19 42.65 17.39
CA CYS A 432 -11.86 43.24 17.54
C CYS A 432 -10.73 42.31 17.10
N LEU A 433 -10.84 40.99 17.34
CA LEU A 433 -9.86 40.01 16.84
C LEU A 433 -9.78 39.99 15.32
N LEU A 434 -10.94 40.09 14.67
CA LEU A 434 -11.08 40.12 13.21
C LEU A 434 -10.93 41.53 12.62
N ASN A 435 -10.54 42.52 13.42
CA ASN A 435 -10.41 43.88 12.92
C ASN A 435 -9.09 44.08 12.15
N GLU A 436 -9.22 44.54 10.90
CA GLU A 436 -8.10 44.70 9.97
C GLU A 436 -7.51 46.12 9.95
N THR A 437 -8.23 47.09 10.50
CA THR A 437 -7.96 48.54 10.34
C THR A 437 -7.83 49.31 11.66
N GLY A 438 -8.31 48.70 12.75
CA GLY A 438 -8.37 49.28 14.08
C GLY A 438 -6.98 49.58 14.61
N LYS A 439 -6.80 50.82 15.05
CA LYS A 439 -5.53 51.30 15.62
C LYS A 439 -5.51 51.18 17.14
N TYR A 440 -6.66 51.35 17.78
CA TYR A 440 -6.79 51.35 19.23
C TYR A 440 -8.11 50.70 19.68
N PHE A 441 -8.01 49.79 20.65
CA PHE A 441 -9.14 49.06 21.19
C PHE A 441 -9.27 49.35 22.68
N PHE A 442 -10.51 49.61 23.14
CA PHE A 442 -10.82 49.98 24.50
C PHE A 442 -11.93 49.11 25.06
N ARG A 443 -11.88 48.84 26.36
CA ARG A 443 -12.93 48.10 27.06
C ARG A 443 -13.07 48.55 28.51
N PRO A 444 -14.23 48.34 29.15
CA PRO A 444 -14.43 48.64 30.55
C PRO A 444 -13.50 47.85 31.46
N HIS A 445 -12.92 48.56 32.42
CA HIS A 445 -12.16 47.97 33.51
C HIS A 445 -12.74 48.43 34.83
N CYS A 446 -13.52 47.55 35.45
CA CYS A 446 -14.25 47.81 36.68
C CYS A 446 -13.35 48.34 37.82
N PRO A 447 -12.15 47.78 38.08
CA PRO A 447 -11.28 48.29 39.15
C PRO A 447 -10.87 49.76 39.00
N THR A 448 -10.71 50.26 37.77
CA THR A 448 -10.32 51.66 37.52
C THR A 448 -11.50 52.58 37.22
N ALA A 449 -12.71 52.04 37.15
CA ALA A 449 -13.94 52.73 36.77
C ALA A 449 -13.86 53.53 35.46
N LYS A 450 -13.13 53.00 34.45
CA LYS A 450 -12.83 53.67 33.18
C LYS A 450 -12.70 52.66 32.04
N LEU A 451 -12.73 53.15 30.80
CA LEU A 451 -12.24 52.38 29.66
C LEU A 451 -10.69 52.34 29.68
N ILE A 452 -10.13 51.16 29.46
CA ILE A 452 -8.68 50.95 29.31
C ILE A 452 -8.37 50.46 27.91
N PRO A 453 -7.20 50.78 27.35
CA PRO A 453 -6.73 50.16 26.12
C PRO A 453 -6.46 48.67 26.35
N PHE A 454 -6.69 47.84 25.33
CA PHE A 454 -6.30 46.44 25.33
C PHE A 454 -5.80 45.99 23.95
N GLU A 455 -5.02 44.91 23.93
CA GLU A 455 -4.53 44.30 22.70
C GLU A 455 -5.38 43.05 22.41
N PRO A 456 -6.17 43.01 21.31
CA PRO A 456 -7.08 41.90 21.04
C PRO A 456 -6.42 40.53 21.02
N TRP A 457 -5.19 40.44 20.51
CA TRP A 457 -4.41 39.20 20.43
C TRP A 457 -3.57 38.89 21.68
N ASN A 458 -3.71 39.68 22.73
CA ASN A 458 -3.01 39.48 24.00
C ASN A 458 -3.90 39.93 25.19
N SER A 459 -5.12 39.40 25.28
CA SER A 459 -6.07 39.72 26.35
C SER A 459 -7.05 38.57 26.62
N LEU A 460 -7.66 38.56 27.81
CA LEU A 460 -8.82 37.70 28.09
C LEU A 460 -10.05 38.20 27.33
N PRO A 461 -10.79 37.35 26.59
CA PRO A 461 -11.98 37.77 25.84
C PRO A 461 -13.10 38.32 26.73
N VAL A 462 -13.36 37.68 27.86
CA VAL A 462 -14.40 38.06 28.82
C VAL A 462 -13.85 37.92 30.24
N PHE A 463 -14.13 38.89 31.10
CA PHE A 463 -13.85 38.79 32.53
C PHE A 463 -14.96 37.99 33.20
N ARG A 464 -14.63 36.86 33.83
CA ARG A 464 -15.53 36.08 34.70
C ARG A 464 -15.15 36.37 36.14
N ASP A 465 -16.14 36.44 37.01
CA ASP A 465 -16.10 37.11 38.31
C ASP A 465 -14.84 36.88 39.19
N VAL A 466 -14.50 37.97 39.89
CA VAL A 466 -13.55 38.13 41.02
C VAL A 466 -12.12 38.54 40.66
N ASP A 467 -11.93 39.86 40.58
CA ASP A 467 -10.79 40.55 41.19
C ASP A 467 -11.29 41.89 41.76
N ILE A 468 -12.27 41.79 42.68
CA ILE A 468 -12.73 42.92 43.50
C ILE A 468 -12.47 42.54 44.96
N ASP A 469 -11.20 42.55 45.35
CA ASP A 469 -10.80 42.74 46.73
C ASP A 469 -9.71 43.83 46.78
N GLU A 470 -9.94 44.82 47.65
CA GLU A 470 -9.13 46.02 47.95
C GLU A 470 -9.16 47.20 46.95
N VAL A 471 -10.04 48.18 47.22
CA VAL A 471 -9.72 49.53 47.76
C VAL A 471 -10.91 50.44 47.46
N GLY A 472 -11.68 50.73 48.50
CA GLY A 472 -12.74 51.73 48.47
C GLY A 472 -12.89 52.39 49.82
N LYS A 473 -12.20 53.52 50.04
CA LYS A 473 -12.55 54.53 51.04
C LYS A 473 -11.77 55.84 50.85
N SER A 474 -12.47 56.92 51.18
CA SER A 474 -12.04 58.33 51.28
C SER A 474 -12.11 59.10 49.95
N ILE A 475 -12.74 60.27 49.82
CA ILE A 475 -12.92 61.38 50.77
C ILE A 475 -14.21 62.16 50.43
N SER A 476 -15.01 62.50 51.45
CA SER A 476 -15.87 63.69 51.46
C SER A 476 -15.08 64.86 52.06
N PHE A 477 -15.27 66.10 51.60
CA PHE A 477 -15.37 67.27 52.51
C PHE A 477 -15.84 68.55 51.82
N GLU A 478 -16.73 69.22 52.55
CA GLU A 478 -17.30 70.56 52.37
C GLU A 478 -16.42 71.60 53.09
N ALA A 479 -16.24 72.81 52.52
CA ALA A 479 -15.73 74.05 53.15
C ALA A 479 -14.28 74.05 53.71
N THR A 480 -13.43 75.08 53.64
CA THR A 480 -13.57 76.55 53.70
C THR A 480 -12.21 77.17 53.34
N PHE A 481 -12.14 78.33 52.65
CA PHE A 481 -11.16 79.37 53.04
C PHE A 481 -11.62 80.76 52.62
N GLN A 482 -12.17 81.46 53.61
CA GLN A 482 -12.12 82.89 53.74
C GLN A 482 -10.71 83.34 54.16
N GLN A 483 -10.08 84.17 53.33
CA GLN A 483 -9.28 85.36 53.71
C GLN A 483 -8.86 86.01 52.39
N ILE A 484 -9.50 87.08 51.94
CA ILE A 484 -9.29 88.48 52.35
C ILE A 484 -10.60 89.23 51.97
N GLN A 485 -11.45 89.75 52.85
CA GLN A 485 -11.29 90.66 53.99
C GLN A 485 -11.13 92.15 53.59
N SER A 486 -12.16 92.93 53.94
CA SER A 486 -12.10 94.23 54.62
C SER A 486 -11.94 95.53 53.80
N GLN A 487 -12.96 96.39 53.98
CA GLN A 487 -13.16 97.80 53.54
C GLN A 487 -13.94 97.87 52.23
N LEU A 488 -15.18 98.36 52.15
CA LEU A 488 -15.62 99.60 52.78
C LEU A 488 -17.13 99.74 52.59
N GLN A 489 -17.93 99.39 53.59
CA GLN A 489 -19.33 99.79 53.66
C GLN A 489 -19.73 100.04 55.11
N GLN A 490 -19.36 101.22 55.64
CA GLN A 490 -20.14 102.00 56.60
C GLN A 490 -19.33 103.20 57.09
N THR A 491 -19.71 104.40 56.65
CA THR A 491 -19.68 105.71 57.36
C THR A 491 -19.83 106.80 56.29
N CYS A 492 -20.75 107.74 56.30
CA CYS A 492 -21.80 108.14 57.23
C CYS A 492 -22.73 109.09 56.45
N ALA A 493 -24.03 109.05 56.75
CA ALA A 493 -24.95 110.16 56.51
C ALA A 493 -25.14 110.87 57.86
N GLU A 494 -24.73 112.13 57.96
CA GLU A 494 -25.13 113.11 58.98
C GLU A 494 -24.39 114.42 58.68
N LEU A 495 -25.11 115.45 58.21
CA LEU A 495 -25.06 116.83 58.74
C LEU A 495 -25.85 117.82 57.84
N GLU A 496 -27.09 118.07 58.25
CA GLU A 496 -27.96 119.16 57.82
C GLU A 496 -27.61 120.50 58.52
N ASN A 497 -27.68 121.60 57.75
CA ASN A 497 -28.35 122.89 58.02
C ASN A 497 -28.06 123.77 59.28
N ILE A 498 -27.96 125.08 59.02
CA ILE A 498 -28.42 126.30 59.76
C ILE A 498 -27.44 127.47 59.48
N GLN A 499 -27.78 128.58 58.80
CA GLN A 499 -28.72 129.69 59.12
C GLN A 499 -28.20 130.70 60.16
N SER A 500 -27.61 131.83 59.69
CA SER A 500 -27.43 133.08 60.45
C SER A 500 -27.18 134.25 59.48
N GLN A 501 -28.22 134.99 59.07
CA GLN A 501 -28.51 136.38 59.47
C GLN A 501 -27.62 137.44 58.78
N LYS A 502 -28.10 138.29 57.86
CA LYS A 502 -29.19 139.29 57.96
C LYS A 502 -28.96 140.20 59.17
N ASP A 503 -28.29 141.36 58.98
CA ASP A 503 -28.54 142.63 59.70
C ASP A 503 -27.44 143.70 59.47
N GLU A 504 -27.42 144.43 58.35
CA GLU A 504 -26.98 145.84 58.41
C GLU A 504 -27.34 146.64 57.15
N LEU A 505 -28.63 146.98 57.05
CA LEU A 505 -29.20 147.86 56.03
C LEU A 505 -30.22 148.75 56.75
N SER A 506 -29.75 149.61 57.66
CA SER A 506 -30.63 150.48 58.48
C SER A 506 -29.93 151.67 59.15
N GLN A 507 -29.15 152.47 58.41
CA GLN A 507 -28.88 153.86 58.83
C GLN A 507 -28.97 154.82 57.63
N LYS A 508 -30.16 155.01 57.07
CA LYS A 508 -31.14 156.06 57.45
C LYS A 508 -30.66 157.50 57.21
N LEU A 509 -31.33 158.23 56.32
CA LEU A 509 -32.62 158.91 56.58
C LEU A 509 -32.47 160.23 57.36
N VAL A 510 -31.37 160.99 57.19
CA VAL A 510 -31.23 162.30 57.88
C VAL A 510 -31.17 163.51 56.95
N SER A 511 -30.86 163.41 55.65
CA SER A 511 -30.59 164.61 54.84
C SER A 511 -31.80 165.28 54.16
N THR A 512 -33.02 164.79 54.40
CA THR A 512 -34.24 165.25 53.71
C THR A 512 -34.76 166.64 54.14
N GLU A 513 -34.18 167.28 55.17
CA GLU A 513 -34.63 168.61 55.63
C GLU A 513 -34.08 169.81 54.82
N SER A 514 -33.07 169.61 53.96
CA SER A 514 -32.46 170.70 53.18
C SER A 514 -33.28 171.18 51.97
N GLN A 515 -34.41 170.52 51.66
CA GLN A 515 -35.16 170.71 50.42
C GLN A 515 -36.05 171.97 50.37
N LEU A 516 -36.22 172.72 51.46
CA LEU A 516 -37.19 173.83 51.48
C LEU A 516 -36.59 175.22 51.15
N GLN A 517 -35.27 175.39 51.09
CA GLN A 517 -34.62 176.68 50.79
C GLN A 517 -34.18 176.84 49.33
N GLN A 518 -34.17 175.77 48.53
CA GLN A 518 -33.56 175.74 47.19
C GLN A 518 -34.47 176.28 46.07
N THR A 519 -35.78 176.33 46.29
CA THR A 519 -36.77 176.60 45.23
C THR A 519 -36.79 178.05 44.73
N CYS A 520 -36.16 179.00 45.43
CA CYS A 520 -36.08 180.39 44.97
C CYS A 520 -34.85 180.69 44.07
N ALA A 521 -33.88 179.76 43.95
CA ALA A 521 -32.68 179.93 43.12
C ALA A 521 -32.77 179.28 41.71
N GLU A 522 -33.82 178.49 41.44
CA GLU A 522 -33.93 177.69 40.21
C GLU A 522 -34.31 178.49 38.95
N LEU A 523 -34.80 179.73 39.07
CA LEU A 523 -35.22 180.53 37.90
C LEU A 523 -34.09 181.19 37.11
N GLU A 524 -32.90 181.39 37.69
CA GLU A 524 -31.73 181.92 36.96
C GLU A 524 -30.87 180.82 36.30
N ASN A 525 -31.02 179.54 36.69
CA ASN A 525 -30.22 178.42 36.16
C ASN A 525 -30.74 177.88 34.80
N ILE A 526 -32.05 177.99 34.53
CA ILE A 526 -32.66 177.45 33.30
C ILE A 526 -32.14 178.15 32.03
N GLN A 527 -31.70 179.40 32.13
CA GLN A 527 -31.15 180.13 30.97
C GLN A 527 -29.75 179.63 30.57
N SER A 528 -28.96 179.08 31.51
CA SER A 528 -27.63 178.53 31.23
C SER A 528 -27.66 177.12 30.62
N GLN A 529 -28.71 176.34 30.86
CA GLN A 529 -28.83 174.96 30.36
C GLN A 529 -29.14 174.86 28.86
N LYS A 530 -29.70 175.92 28.26
CA LYS A 530 -30.05 175.95 26.84
C LYS A 530 -28.81 175.97 25.93
N ASP A 531 -27.78 176.71 26.33
CA ASP A 531 -26.57 176.87 25.51
C ASP A 531 -25.67 175.62 25.56
N GLU A 532 -25.72 174.83 26.64
CA GLU A 532 -24.99 173.56 26.80
C GLU A 532 -25.58 172.42 25.94
N LEU A 533 -26.92 172.37 25.80
CA LEU A 533 -27.61 171.36 24.99
C LEU A 533 -27.29 171.44 23.49
N SER A 534 -27.01 172.64 22.97
CA SER A 534 -26.66 172.82 21.55
C SER A 534 -25.28 172.25 21.21
N GLN A 535 -24.33 172.23 22.14
CA GLN A 535 -23.02 171.60 21.89
C GLN A 535 -23.07 170.07 21.90
N LYS A 536 -23.92 169.46 22.73
CA LYS A 536 -24.07 167.99 22.77
C LYS A 536 -24.60 167.40 21.47
N LEU A 537 -25.52 168.09 20.80
CA LEU A 537 -26.13 167.61 19.54
C LEU A 537 -25.08 167.37 18.45
N VAL A 538 -24.13 168.31 18.30
CA VAL A 538 -23.03 168.20 17.32
C VAL A 538 -22.12 167.01 17.63
N SER A 539 -21.83 166.73 18.90
CA SER A 539 -21.02 165.55 19.26
C SER A 539 -21.73 164.22 18.97
N THR A 540 -23.06 164.17 19.09
CA THR A 540 -23.84 162.95 18.86
C THR A 540 -23.92 162.61 17.37
N GLU A 541 -24.03 163.62 16.49
CA GLU A 541 -23.99 163.40 15.04
C GLU A 541 -22.64 162.81 14.59
N SER A 542 -21.52 163.25 15.17
CA SER A 542 -20.20 162.68 14.87
C SER A 542 -20.07 161.22 15.33
N GLN A 543 -20.66 160.85 16.47
CA GLN A 543 -20.62 159.47 16.96
C GLN A 543 -21.44 158.53 16.07
N LEU A 544 -22.61 158.98 15.60
CA LEU A 544 -23.47 158.18 14.71
C LEU A 544 -22.76 157.83 13.39
N GLN A 545 -22.01 158.78 12.83
CA GLN A 545 -21.24 158.56 11.61
C GLN A 545 -20.15 157.49 11.78
N GLN A 546 -19.50 157.45 12.94
CA GLN A 546 -18.50 156.42 13.26
C GLN A 546 -19.14 155.03 13.40
N THR A 547 -20.30 154.92 14.07
CA THR A 547 -20.98 153.64 14.26
C THR A 547 -21.46 153.03 12.94
N CYS A 548 -21.91 153.85 11.98
CA CYS A 548 -22.30 153.35 10.67
C CYS A 548 -21.12 152.74 9.89
N ALA A 549 -19.92 153.32 9.98
CA ALA A 549 -18.73 152.79 9.33
C ALA A 549 -18.27 151.45 9.96
N GLU A 550 -18.38 151.31 11.28
CA GLU A 550 -18.07 150.05 11.99
C GLU A 550 -19.06 148.92 11.62
N LEU A 551 -20.33 149.28 11.39
CA LEU A 551 -21.36 148.32 10.95
C LEU A 551 -21.07 147.79 9.54
N GLU A 552 -20.75 148.66 8.58
CA GLU A 552 -20.38 148.23 7.21
C GLU A 552 -19.18 147.28 7.21
N ASN A 553 -18.16 147.56 8.02
CA ASN A 553 -17.00 146.68 8.14
C ASN A 553 -17.38 145.30 8.72
N SER A 554 -18.22 145.27 9.74
CA SER A 554 -18.72 144.03 10.35
C SER A 554 -19.57 143.20 9.38
N GLN A 555 -20.34 143.86 8.49
CA GLN A 555 -21.09 143.17 7.44
C GLN A 555 -20.16 142.53 6.41
N SER A 556 -19.12 143.24 5.97
CA SER A 556 -18.12 142.70 5.05
C SER A 556 -17.38 141.48 5.63
N GLN A 557 -17.04 141.49 6.93
CA GLN A 557 -16.39 140.35 7.58
C GLN A 557 -17.30 139.12 7.64
N ARG A 558 -18.59 139.30 7.92
CA ARG A 558 -19.56 138.20 7.94
C ARG A 558 -19.71 137.56 6.56
N ASP A 559 -19.77 138.36 5.49
CA ASP A 559 -19.91 137.86 4.13
C ASP A 559 -18.66 137.06 3.71
N GLN A 560 -17.47 137.48 4.16
CA GLN A 560 -16.24 136.70 3.96
C GLN A 560 -16.28 135.35 4.70
N ILE A 561 -16.70 135.33 5.97
CA ILE A 561 -16.81 134.09 6.75
C ILE A 561 -17.84 133.13 6.12
N LEU A 562 -18.95 133.65 5.62
CA LEU A 562 -19.96 132.85 4.91
C LEU A 562 -19.36 132.18 3.66
N GLY A 563 -18.58 132.91 2.87
CA GLY A 563 -17.87 132.35 1.71
C GLY A 563 -16.85 131.27 2.09
N GLU A 564 -16.09 131.47 3.17
CA GLU A 564 -15.15 130.46 3.69
C GLU A 564 -15.88 129.22 4.21
N LEU A 565 -17.05 129.38 4.85
CA LEU A 565 -17.86 128.28 5.35
C LEU A 565 -18.45 127.41 4.22
N GLU A 566 -18.91 128.04 3.13
CA GLU A 566 -19.37 127.34 1.94
C GLU A 566 -18.25 126.53 1.28
N GLN A 567 -17.04 127.09 1.20
CA GLN A 567 -15.85 126.37 0.70
C GLN A 567 -15.51 125.16 1.57
N PHE A 568 -15.49 125.32 2.90
CA PHE A 568 -15.26 124.22 3.83
C PHE A 568 -16.31 123.11 3.69
N HIS A 569 -17.59 123.48 3.54
CA HIS A 569 -18.67 122.51 3.38
C HIS A 569 -18.51 121.68 2.09
N SER A 570 -18.19 122.33 0.97
CA SER A 570 -17.92 121.64 -0.30
C SER A 570 -16.74 120.68 -0.19
N GLN A 571 -15.68 121.07 0.52
CA GLN A 571 -14.50 120.23 0.69
C GLN A 571 -14.73 119.05 1.65
N LEU A 572 -15.58 119.22 2.67
CA LEU A 572 -15.99 118.14 3.55
C LEU A 572 -16.77 117.07 2.78
N GLN A 573 -17.72 117.48 1.95
CA GLN A 573 -18.52 116.58 1.11
C GLN A 573 -17.64 115.78 0.14
N GLN A 574 -16.66 116.42 -0.51
CA GLN A 574 -15.70 115.73 -1.37
C GLN A 574 -14.83 114.72 -0.61
N ASN A 575 -14.48 115.00 0.64
CA ASN A 575 -13.70 114.09 1.47
C ASN A 575 -14.53 112.89 1.95
N GLU A 576 -15.82 113.10 2.25
CA GLU A 576 -16.75 112.02 2.58
C GLU A 576 -16.92 111.05 1.40
N GLU A 577 -17.09 111.55 0.17
CA GLU A 577 -17.16 110.69 -1.03
C GLU A 577 -15.86 109.91 -1.27
N LYS A 578 -14.69 110.55 -1.06
CA LYS A 578 -13.40 109.86 -1.16
C LYS A 578 -13.22 108.79 -0.09
N ALA A 579 -13.67 109.04 1.14
CA ALA A 579 -13.61 108.08 2.23
C ALA A 579 -14.50 106.86 1.95
N GLN A 580 -15.73 107.07 1.47
CA GLN A 580 -16.63 105.99 1.07
C GLN A 580 -16.05 105.13 -0.06
N ASN A 581 -15.44 105.76 -1.07
CA ASN A 581 -14.78 105.03 -2.16
C ASN A 581 -13.58 104.22 -1.67
N ALA A 582 -12.76 104.79 -0.77
CA ALA A 582 -11.63 104.07 -0.18
C ALA A 582 -12.08 102.89 0.68
N GLU A 583 -13.19 103.03 1.42
CA GLU A 583 -13.77 101.97 2.24
C GLU A 583 -14.30 100.82 1.38
N SER A 584 -14.97 101.13 0.27
CA SER A 584 -15.42 100.13 -0.71
C SER A 584 -14.24 99.34 -1.33
N GLN A 585 -13.17 100.04 -1.72
CA GLN A 585 -11.97 99.39 -2.26
C GLN A 585 -11.25 98.51 -1.22
N LEU A 586 -11.22 98.96 0.04
CA LEU A 586 -10.63 98.20 1.14
C LEU A 586 -11.45 96.94 1.45
N GLN A 587 -12.78 97.02 1.38
CA GLN A 587 -13.65 95.86 1.51
C GLN A 587 -13.43 94.84 0.37
N GLN A 588 -13.32 95.31 -0.88
CA GLN A 588 -13.02 94.45 -2.02
C GLN A 588 -11.66 93.75 -1.86
N THR A 589 -10.62 94.49 -1.48
CA THR A 589 -9.27 93.94 -1.28
C THR A 589 -9.24 92.90 -0.15
N ARG A 590 -10.02 93.11 0.92
CA ARG A 590 -10.16 92.13 2.01
C ARG A 590 -10.78 90.83 1.52
N GLN A 591 -11.82 90.92 0.70
CA GLN A 591 -12.47 89.74 0.13
C GLN A 591 -11.52 88.96 -0.79
N GLU A 592 -10.75 89.67 -1.63
CA GLU A 592 -9.74 89.04 -2.49
C GLU A 592 -8.63 88.36 -1.69
N LEU A 593 -8.18 88.98 -0.58
CA LEU A 593 -7.19 88.39 0.32
C LEU A 593 -7.73 87.14 1.03
N GLU A 594 -8.98 87.17 1.49
CA GLU A 594 -9.64 86.02 2.13
C GLU A 594 -9.76 84.85 1.15
N ASN A 595 -10.17 85.12 -0.10
CA ASN A 595 -10.22 84.14 -1.17
C ASN A 595 -8.84 83.54 -1.48
N ALA A 596 -7.81 84.38 -1.57
CA ALA A 596 -6.43 83.93 -1.81
C ALA A 596 -5.89 83.08 -0.64
N GLN A 597 -6.25 83.43 0.60
CA GLN A 597 -5.87 82.66 1.78
C GLN A 597 -6.57 81.29 1.81
N SER A 598 -7.84 81.24 1.43
CA SER A 598 -8.58 79.98 1.27
C SER A 598 -7.95 79.07 0.21
N GLN A 599 -7.64 79.61 -0.97
CA GLN A 599 -6.95 78.86 -2.03
C GLN A 599 -5.56 78.36 -1.60
N LYS A 600 -4.79 79.17 -0.88
CA LYS A 600 -3.50 78.77 -0.32
C LYS A 600 -3.65 77.60 0.66
N ASN A 601 -4.65 77.66 1.54
CA ASN A 601 -4.90 76.59 2.50
C ASN A 601 -5.31 75.29 1.79
N GLN A 602 -6.17 75.38 0.77
CA GLN A 602 -6.55 74.24 -0.05
C GLN A 602 -5.34 73.60 -0.76
N LEU A 603 -4.51 74.40 -1.43
CA LEU A 603 -3.30 73.91 -2.08
C LEU A 603 -2.30 73.30 -1.09
N SER A 604 -2.21 73.86 0.13
CA SER A 604 -1.36 73.30 1.18
C SER A 604 -1.86 71.93 1.67
N GLN A 605 -3.17 71.73 1.75
CA GLN A 605 -3.77 70.44 2.06
C GLN A 605 -3.52 69.44 0.94
N GLU A 606 -3.78 69.82 -0.32
CA GLU A 606 -3.53 68.97 -1.49
C GLU A 606 -2.05 68.56 -1.60
N LEU A 607 -1.12 69.48 -1.33
CA LEU A 607 0.32 69.19 -1.29
C LEU A 607 0.67 68.18 -0.19
N THR A 608 0.05 68.29 0.99
CA THR A 608 0.29 67.38 2.12
C THR A 608 -0.25 65.99 1.81
N SER A 609 -1.45 65.89 1.22
CA SER A 609 -2.01 64.63 0.73
C SER A 609 -1.13 63.98 -0.33
N ALA A 610 -0.66 64.74 -1.32
CA ALA A 610 0.24 64.23 -2.35
C ALA A 610 1.60 63.76 -1.80
N GLN A 611 2.13 64.43 -0.77
CA GLN A 611 3.36 63.99 -0.09
C GLN A 611 3.15 62.68 0.68
N SER A 612 2.01 62.54 1.37
CA SER A 612 1.65 61.30 2.07
C SER A 612 1.50 60.12 1.10
N GLU A 613 0.80 60.33 -0.02
CA GLU A 613 0.67 59.31 -1.08
C GLU A 613 2.03 58.92 -1.68
N LEU A 614 2.91 59.90 -1.91
CA LEU A 614 4.26 59.63 -2.42
C LEU A 614 5.06 58.78 -1.43
N GLN A 615 5.03 59.10 -0.14
CA GLN A 615 5.71 58.32 0.89
C GLN A 615 5.16 56.89 0.97
N GLN A 616 3.83 56.74 0.96
CA GLN A 616 3.19 55.42 0.98
C GLN A 616 3.58 54.59 -0.24
N ASN A 617 3.68 55.21 -1.42
CA ASN A 617 4.10 54.53 -2.63
C ASN A 617 5.59 54.15 -2.61
N GLN A 618 6.45 54.96 -1.98
CA GLN A 618 7.86 54.61 -1.77
C GLN A 618 8.03 53.41 -0.83
N GLU A 619 7.29 53.36 0.27
CA GLU A 619 7.29 52.22 1.20
C GLU A 619 6.76 50.94 0.51
N LYS A 620 5.68 51.06 -0.27
CA LYS A 620 5.16 49.95 -1.10
C LYS A 620 6.21 49.45 -2.10
N ALA A 621 6.93 50.35 -2.76
CA ALA A 621 7.98 49.98 -3.71
C ALA A 621 9.15 49.25 -3.03
N GLN A 622 9.59 49.73 -1.86
CA GLN A 622 10.64 49.06 -1.07
C GLN A 622 10.23 47.66 -0.61
N ASN A 623 8.98 47.51 -0.15
CA ASN A 623 8.45 46.21 0.24
C ASN A 623 8.37 45.25 -0.96
N ALA A 624 7.92 45.74 -2.12
CA ALA A 624 7.90 44.93 -3.34
C ALA A 624 9.30 44.52 -3.80
N GLU A 625 10.31 45.39 -3.65
CA GLU A 625 11.69 45.08 -3.98
C GLU A 625 12.30 44.02 -3.05
N SER A 626 12.01 44.12 -1.74
CA SER A 626 12.39 43.11 -0.74
C SER A 626 11.77 41.74 -1.04
N GLN A 627 10.46 41.71 -1.34
CA GLN A 627 9.76 40.49 -1.74
C GLN A 627 10.35 39.89 -3.03
N LEU A 628 10.63 40.72 -4.03
CA LEU A 628 11.26 40.28 -5.28
C LEU A 628 12.65 39.66 -5.03
N GLN A 629 13.44 40.24 -4.12
CA GLN A 629 14.75 39.68 -3.75
C GLN A 629 14.60 38.33 -3.05
N GLN A 630 13.63 38.19 -2.13
CA GLN A 630 13.34 36.94 -1.46
C GLN A 630 12.90 35.85 -2.45
N THR A 631 11.96 36.16 -3.34
CA THR A 631 11.50 35.23 -4.38
C THR A 631 12.64 34.81 -5.32
N ARG A 632 13.57 35.70 -5.65
CA ARG A 632 14.76 35.35 -6.44
C ARG A 632 15.67 34.36 -5.72
N GLN A 633 15.89 34.55 -4.42
CA GLN A 633 16.70 33.63 -3.62
C GLN A 633 16.04 32.25 -3.51
N GLU A 634 14.72 32.22 -3.29
CA GLU A 634 13.94 30.98 -3.28
C GLU A 634 14.02 30.25 -4.63
N LEU A 635 13.92 30.98 -5.75
CA LEU A 635 14.03 30.41 -7.09
C LEU A 635 15.43 29.83 -7.35
N GLU A 636 16.48 30.48 -6.88
CA GLU A 636 17.86 29.97 -6.98
C GLU A 636 18.07 28.69 -6.15
N ASN A 637 17.50 28.65 -4.94
CA ASN A 637 17.51 27.45 -4.10
C ASN A 637 16.77 26.28 -4.77
N ILE A 638 15.55 26.53 -5.27
CA ILE A 638 14.75 25.53 -6.00
C ILE A 638 15.50 25.04 -7.25
N GLN A 639 16.19 25.92 -7.96
CA GLN A 639 16.98 25.54 -9.13
C GLN A 639 18.20 24.67 -8.75
N SER A 640 18.83 24.93 -7.61
CA SER A 640 19.89 24.08 -7.05
C SER A 640 19.36 22.69 -6.66
N GLU A 641 18.24 22.63 -5.94
CA GLU A 641 17.58 21.38 -5.57
C GLU A 641 17.16 20.57 -6.79
N LYS A 642 16.59 21.22 -7.81
CA LYS A 642 16.25 20.59 -9.10
C LYS A 642 17.48 19.94 -9.75
N ASN A 643 18.62 20.63 -9.75
CA ASN A 643 19.85 20.10 -10.33
C ASN A 643 20.35 18.88 -9.54
N GLN A 644 20.28 18.92 -8.21
CA GLN A 644 20.64 17.80 -7.35
C GLN A 644 19.74 16.59 -7.59
N ILE A 645 18.42 16.78 -7.56
CA ILE A 645 17.44 15.72 -7.84
C ILE A 645 17.67 15.12 -9.23
N SER A 646 18.00 15.95 -10.22
CA SER A 646 18.28 15.46 -11.58
C SER A 646 19.55 14.60 -11.65
N GLN A 647 20.57 14.89 -10.85
CA GLN A 647 21.78 14.06 -10.73
C GLN A 647 21.49 12.73 -10.00
N GLU A 648 20.73 12.79 -8.91
CA GLU A 648 20.29 11.61 -8.17
C GLU A 648 19.43 10.69 -9.06
N LEU A 649 18.51 11.27 -9.85
CA LEU A 649 17.70 10.52 -10.81
C LEU A 649 18.54 9.82 -11.87
N THR A 650 19.56 10.49 -12.41
CA THR A 650 20.48 9.91 -13.40
C THR A 650 21.27 8.74 -12.81
N SER A 651 21.69 8.87 -11.54
CA SER A 651 22.40 7.82 -10.81
C SER A 651 21.50 6.61 -10.56
N ALA A 652 20.26 6.84 -10.10
CA ALA A 652 19.26 5.80 -9.88
C ALA A 652 18.88 5.07 -11.18
N GLN A 653 18.78 5.78 -12.31
CA GLN A 653 18.55 5.17 -13.63
C GLN A 653 19.71 4.25 -14.05
N SER A 654 20.95 4.67 -13.79
CA SER A 654 22.13 3.86 -14.10
C SER A 654 22.19 2.58 -13.25
N GLU A 655 21.86 2.67 -11.96
CA GLU A 655 21.76 1.49 -11.08
C GLU A 655 20.62 0.55 -11.50
N LEU A 656 19.47 1.10 -11.90
CA LEU A 656 18.35 0.31 -12.39
C LEU A 656 18.74 -0.49 -13.64
N GLN A 657 19.41 0.14 -14.60
CA GLN A 657 19.88 -0.53 -15.82
C GLN A 657 20.86 -1.66 -15.47
N GLN A 658 21.81 -1.40 -14.56
CA GLN A 658 22.76 -2.43 -14.14
C GLN A 658 22.08 -3.62 -13.45
N ASN A 659 21.04 -3.36 -12.65
CA ASN A 659 20.27 -4.41 -11.99
C ASN A 659 19.40 -5.20 -12.97
N GLN A 660 18.86 -4.55 -14.01
CA GLN A 660 18.13 -5.24 -15.08
C GLN A 660 19.05 -6.19 -15.86
N GLU A 661 20.27 -5.77 -16.20
CA GLU A 661 21.26 -6.64 -16.86
C GLU A 661 21.64 -7.85 -15.98
N LYS A 662 21.86 -7.64 -14.68
CA LYS A 662 22.12 -8.73 -13.72
C LYS A 662 20.95 -9.71 -13.63
N ALA A 663 19.72 -9.20 -13.60
CA ALA A 663 18.52 -10.04 -13.54
C ALA A 663 18.37 -10.91 -14.80
N GLN A 664 18.56 -10.34 -15.98
CA GLN A 664 18.54 -11.09 -17.25
C GLN A 664 19.62 -12.19 -17.28
N ASN A 665 20.81 -11.90 -16.78
CA ASN A 665 21.89 -12.88 -16.72
C ASN A 665 21.57 -14.02 -15.75
N ALA A 666 20.99 -13.71 -14.58
CA ALA A 666 20.55 -14.71 -13.61
C ALA A 666 19.41 -15.59 -14.18
N GLU A 667 18.49 -15.01 -14.94
CA GLU A 667 17.40 -15.74 -15.58
C GLU A 667 17.91 -16.70 -16.66
N SER A 668 18.89 -16.28 -17.47
CA SER A 668 19.56 -17.14 -18.45
C SER A 668 20.26 -18.33 -17.77
N GLN A 669 20.99 -18.10 -16.68
CA GLN A 669 21.63 -19.16 -15.91
C GLN A 669 20.61 -20.14 -15.33
N LEU A 670 19.50 -19.63 -14.78
CA LEU A 670 18.45 -20.46 -14.20
C LEU A 670 17.76 -21.33 -15.26
N GLN A 671 17.55 -20.81 -16.47
CA GLN A 671 17.05 -21.59 -17.60
C GLN A 671 18.02 -22.71 -17.99
N GLN A 672 19.32 -22.43 -18.05
CA GLN A 672 20.34 -23.44 -18.35
C GLN A 672 20.36 -24.55 -17.29
N THR A 673 20.37 -24.20 -16.00
CA THR A 673 20.37 -25.19 -14.91
C THR A 673 19.10 -26.06 -14.93
N ARG A 674 17.94 -25.48 -15.31
CA ARG A 674 16.70 -26.26 -15.48
C ARG A 674 16.82 -27.29 -16.60
N GLN A 675 17.42 -26.92 -17.74
CA GLN A 675 17.63 -27.85 -18.85
C GLN A 675 18.58 -28.99 -18.46
N GLU A 676 19.68 -28.66 -17.77
CA GLU A 676 20.62 -29.67 -17.27
C GLU A 676 19.96 -30.65 -16.29
N LEU A 677 19.10 -30.15 -15.41
CA LEU A 677 18.34 -30.99 -14.47
C LEU A 677 17.36 -31.93 -15.20
N GLU A 678 16.66 -31.43 -16.21
CA GLU A 678 15.73 -32.23 -17.01
C GLU A 678 16.45 -33.36 -17.77
N ASN A 679 17.62 -33.04 -18.34
CA ASN A 679 18.49 -34.02 -19.00
C ASN A 679 18.96 -35.09 -18.00
N ALA A 680 19.47 -34.70 -16.83
CA ALA A 680 19.92 -35.63 -15.80
C ALA A 680 18.79 -36.54 -15.28
N GLN A 681 17.56 -36.00 -15.19
CA GLN A 681 16.39 -36.78 -14.81
C GLN A 681 16.03 -37.82 -15.89
N SER A 682 16.18 -37.47 -17.17
CA SER A 682 15.96 -38.41 -18.28
C SER A 682 16.99 -39.55 -18.28
N GLU A 683 18.27 -39.24 -18.06
CA GLU A 683 19.35 -40.24 -17.97
C GLU A 683 19.14 -41.18 -16.77
N LYS A 684 18.74 -40.64 -15.62
CA LYS A 684 18.39 -41.44 -14.44
C LYS A 684 17.27 -42.43 -14.75
N ASN A 685 16.23 -42.00 -15.44
CA ASN A 685 15.11 -42.87 -15.80
C ASN A 685 15.56 -43.99 -16.76
N GLN A 686 16.41 -43.67 -17.73
CA GLN A 686 16.97 -44.66 -18.65
C GLN A 686 17.84 -45.70 -17.91
N LEU A 687 18.77 -45.25 -17.07
CA LEU A 687 19.61 -46.14 -16.25
C LEU A 687 18.78 -47.03 -15.33
N SER A 688 17.68 -46.51 -14.77
CA SER A 688 16.75 -47.30 -13.95
C SER A 688 16.07 -48.42 -14.74
N GLN A 689 15.70 -48.17 -16.00
CA GLN A 689 15.13 -49.19 -16.87
C GLN A 689 16.17 -50.25 -17.27
N GLU A 690 17.38 -49.81 -17.63
CA GLU A 690 18.50 -50.70 -17.96
C GLU A 690 18.87 -51.61 -16.78
N LEU A 691 18.92 -51.06 -15.56
CA LEU A 691 19.18 -51.82 -14.34
C LEU A 691 18.12 -52.90 -14.11
N THR A 692 16.84 -52.56 -14.31
CA THR A 692 15.73 -53.50 -14.17
C THR A 692 15.86 -54.65 -15.17
N SER A 693 16.18 -54.33 -16.43
CA SER A 693 16.40 -55.33 -17.48
C SER A 693 17.59 -56.26 -17.16
N ALA A 694 18.71 -55.68 -16.71
CA ALA A 694 19.90 -56.45 -16.32
C ALA A 694 19.61 -57.39 -15.14
N GLN A 695 18.81 -56.95 -14.15
CA GLN A 695 18.39 -57.79 -13.03
C GLN A 695 17.53 -58.97 -13.49
N SER A 696 16.56 -58.75 -14.39
CA SER A 696 15.74 -59.84 -14.95
C SER A 696 16.61 -60.85 -15.72
N GLN A 697 17.60 -60.38 -16.47
CA GLN A 697 18.49 -61.24 -17.24
C GLN A 697 19.45 -62.04 -16.35
N LEU A 698 19.92 -61.43 -15.26
CA LEU A 698 20.71 -62.13 -14.24
C LEU A 698 19.91 -63.27 -13.61
N GLN A 699 18.66 -63.03 -13.23
CA GLN A 699 17.77 -64.05 -12.68
C GLN A 699 17.55 -65.20 -13.66
N GLN A 700 17.28 -64.88 -14.93
CA GLN A 700 17.12 -65.90 -15.97
C GLN A 700 18.40 -66.73 -16.18
N ASN A 701 19.58 -66.10 -16.11
CA ASN A 701 20.85 -66.80 -16.23
C ASN A 701 21.14 -67.69 -15.01
N GLN A 702 20.75 -67.27 -13.81
CA GLN A 702 20.84 -68.10 -12.60
C GLN A 702 19.99 -69.38 -12.72
N GLU A 703 18.76 -69.28 -13.20
CA GLU A 703 17.89 -70.44 -13.45
C GLU A 703 18.47 -71.39 -14.51
N LYS A 704 19.02 -70.84 -15.60
CA LYS A 704 19.71 -71.63 -16.62
C LYS A 704 20.94 -72.35 -16.06
N ALA A 705 21.72 -71.69 -15.22
CA ALA A 705 22.90 -72.29 -14.59
C ALA A 705 22.51 -73.44 -13.66
N GLN A 706 21.46 -73.28 -12.83
CA GLN A 706 20.93 -74.35 -11.97
C GLN A 706 20.45 -75.56 -12.77
N ASN A 707 19.74 -75.33 -13.88
CA ASN A 707 19.30 -76.40 -14.78
C ASN A 707 20.49 -77.13 -15.43
N ALA A 708 21.50 -76.39 -15.89
CA ALA A 708 22.70 -76.99 -16.47
C ALA A 708 23.49 -77.81 -15.44
N GLU A 709 23.55 -77.36 -14.18
CA GLU A 709 24.20 -78.08 -13.09
C GLU A 709 23.48 -79.40 -12.76
N SER A 710 22.14 -79.38 -12.75
CA SER A 710 21.33 -80.60 -12.60
C SER A 710 21.56 -81.60 -13.74
N GLN A 711 21.60 -81.12 -14.99
CA GLN A 711 21.92 -81.95 -16.15
C GLN A 711 23.33 -82.54 -16.08
N LEU A 712 24.33 -81.73 -15.69
CA LEU A 712 25.70 -82.19 -15.52
C LEU A 712 25.81 -83.31 -14.48
N GLN A 713 25.07 -83.18 -13.36
CA GLN A 713 25.02 -84.23 -12.33
C GLN A 713 24.43 -85.53 -12.88
N GLN A 714 23.34 -85.45 -13.66
CA GLN A 714 22.75 -86.61 -14.31
C GLN A 714 23.72 -87.27 -15.30
N THR A 715 24.37 -86.50 -16.17
CA THR A 715 25.36 -87.02 -17.12
C THR A 715 26.55 -87.67 -16.41
N ARG A 716 26.99 -87.14 -15.26
CA ARG A 716 28.05 -87.78 -14.44
C ARG A 716 27.62 -89.15 -13.92
N GLN A 717 26.37 -89.28 -13.46
CA GLN A 717 25.85 -90.56 -12.99
C GLN A 717 25.77 -91.59 -14.13
N GLU A 718 25.34 -91.17 -15.31
CA GLU A 718 25.30 -92.01 -16.51
C GLU A 718 26.71 -92.46 -16.94
N LEU A 719 27.71 -91.57 -16.85
CA LEU A 719 29.11 -91.90 -17.13
C LEU A 719 29.67 -92.95 -16.16
N GLU A 720 29.38 -92.82 -14.85
CA GLU A 720 29.78 -93.81 -13.85
C GLU A 720 29.19 -95.19 -14.14
N ASN A 721 27.90 -95.25 -14.51
CA ASN A 721 27.24 -96.48 -14.90
C ASN A 721 27.88 -97.10 -16.14
N LEU A 722 28.12 -96.32 -17.20
CA LEU A 722 28.81 -96.80 -18.41
C LEU A 722 30.24 -97.30 -18.12
N GLN A 723 30.95 -96.65 -17.20
CA GLN A 723 32.29 -97.08 -16.81
C GLN A 723 32.24 -98.44 -16.09
N SER A 724 31.22 -98.68 -15.27
CA SER A 724 30.98 -99.98 -14.64
C SER A 724 30.69 -101.09 -15.66
N GLU A 725 29.84 -100.81 -16.66
CA GLU A 725 29.50 -101.75 -17.74
C GLU A 725 30.73 -102.08 -18.59
N LYS A 726 31.55 -101.07 -18.91
CA LYS A 726 32.82 -101.26 -19.61
C LYS A 726 33.76 -102.19 -18.84
N ASN A 727 33.88 -102.02 -17.52
CA ASN A 727 34.71 -102.88 -16.69
C ASN A 727 34.20 -104.32 -16.69
N GLN A 728 32.87 -104.53 -16.63
CA GLN A 728 32.26 -105.84 -16.72
C GLN A 728 32.53 -106.51 -18.08
N LEU A 729 32.29 -105.80 -19.19
CA LEU A 729 32.59 -106.28 -20.54
C LEU A 729 34.07 -106.64 -20.71
N SER A 730 34.98 -105.86 -20.11
CA SER A 730 36.42 -106.16 -20.15
C SER A 730 36.77 -107.46 -19.40
N GLN A 731 36.09 -107.75 -18.29
CA GLN A 731 36.26 -109.02 -17.56
C GLN A 731 35.70 -110.21 -18.37
N GLU A 732 34.52 -110.04 -18.98
CA GLU A 732 33.93 -111.06 -19.86
C GLU A 732 34.83 -111.36 -21.06
N LEU A 733 35.41 -110.32 -21.70
CA LEU A 733 36.35 -110.48 -22.79
C LEU A 733 37.61 -111.25 -22.37
N THR A 734 38.15 -110.96 -21.18
CA THR A 734 39.31 -111.67 -20.63
C THR A 734 39.00 -113.15 -20.41
N SER A 735 37.81 -113.46 -19.88
CA SER A 735 37.33 -114.84 -19.71
C SER A 735 37.20 -115.58 -21.05
N ALA A 736 36.60 -114.93 -22.06
CA ALA A 736 36.46 -115.49 -23.40
C ALA A 736 37.81 -115.75 -24.08
N GLN A 737 38.80 -114.86 -23.90
CA GLN A 737 40.16 -115.07 -24.38
C GLN A 737 40.83 -116.28 -23.73
N SER A 738 40.66 -116.45 -22.41
CA SER A 738 41.18 -117.62 -21.70
C SER A 738 40.56 -118.94 -22.20
N GLN A 739 39.26 -118.95 -22.47
CA GLN A 739 38.58 -120.11 -23.06
C GLN A 739 39.06 -120.42 -24.48
N LEU A 740 39.28 -119.39 -25.30
CA LEU A 740 39.81 -119.56 -26.65
C LEU A 740 41.21 -120.20 -26.61
N GLN A 741 42.09 -119.73 -25.73
CA GLN A 741 43.43 -120.30 -25.55
C GLN A 741 43.35 -121.78 -25.11
N GLN A 742 42.47 -122.10 -24.16
CA GLN A 742 42.25 -123.48 -23.72
C GLN A 742 41.75 -124.39 -24.87
N ASN A 743 40.89 -123.86 -25.75
CA ASN A 743 40.41 -124.61 -26.91
C ASN A 743 41.49 -124.78 -27.98
N GLN A 744 42.39 -123.81 -28.16
CA GLN A 744 43.55 -123.94 -29.05
C GLN A 744 44.51 -125.04 -28.58
N GLU A 745 44.79 -125.12 -27.27
CA GLU A 745 45.62 -126.20 -26.70
C GLU A 745 44.98 -127.58 -26.90
N LYS A 746 43.66 -127.69 -26.70
CA LYS A 746 42.92 -128.93 -26.99
C LYS A 746 42.99 -129.33 -28.46
N ALA A 747 42.90 -128.36 -29.38
CA ALA A 747 43.00 -128.61 -30.82
C ALA A 747 44.40 -129.10 -31.21
N GLN A 748 45.47 -128.49 -30.68
CA GLN A 748 46.85 -128.96 -30.90
C GLN A 748 47.07 -130.39 -30.37
N ASN A 749 46.51 -130.71 -29.21
CA ASN A 749 46.58 -132.06 -28.67
C ASN A 749 45.86 -133.07 -29.57
N ALA A 750 44.68 -132.73 -30.10
CA ALA A 750 43.96 -133.58 -31.05
C ALA A 750 44.73 -133.78 -32.38
N GLU A 751 45.40 -132.74 -32.90
CA GLU A 751 46.28 -132.86 -34.07
C GLU A 751 47.45 -133.82 -33.81
N SER A 752 48.07 -133.75 -32.63
CA SER A 752 49.16 -134.66 -32.25
C SER A 752 48.70 -136.13 -32.20
N GLN A 753 47.49 -136.38 -31.70
CA GLN A 753 46.90 -137.71 -31.66
C GLN A 753 46.59 -138.23 -33.07
N LEU A 754 46.09 -137.37 -33.95
CA LEU A 754 45.79 -137.71 -35.34
C LEU A 754 47.07 -138.07 -36.12
N GLN A 755 48.18 -137.38 -35.86
CA GLN A 755 49.48 -137.71 -36.44
C GLN A 755 50.00 -139.07 -35.96
N ASN A 756 49.81 -139.41 -34.68
CA ASN A 756 50.18 -140.73 -34.15
C ASN A 756 49.37 -141.85 -34.83
N ILE A 757 48.04 -141.69 -34.93
CA ILE A 757 47.17 -142.67 -35.61
C ILE A 757 47.58 -142.87 -37.06
N LYS A 758 47.94 -141.79 -37.76
CA LYS A 758 48.42 -141.87 -39.15
C LYS A 758 49.70 -142.70 -39.27
N THR A 759 50.61 -142.55 -38.31
CA THR A 759 51.86 -143.31 -38.28
C THR A 759 51.62 -144.81 -38.01
N GLU A 760 50.68 -145.15 -37.13
CA GLU A 760 50.25 -146.55 -36.91
C GLU A 760 49.57 -147.15 -38.14
N LEU A 761 48.77 -146.37 -38.87
CA LEU A 761 48.09 -146.81 -40.08
C LEU A 761 49.09 -147.16 -41.21
N ASP A 762 50.12 -146.32 -41.40
CA ASP A 762 51.18 -146.57 -42.37
C ASP A 762 51.97 -147.84 -42.02
N LYS A 763 52.22 -148.08 -40.72
CA LYS A 763 52.87 -149.31 -40.25
C LYS A 763 52.03 -150.56 -40.55
N SER A 764 50.73 -150.51 -40.28
CA SER A 764 49.82 -151.63 -40.57
C SER A 764 49.72 -151.91 -42.06
N HIS A 765 49.77 -150.89 -42.93
CA HIS A 765 49.84 -151.07 -44.38
C HIS A 765 51.11 -151.81 -44.83
N SER A 766 52.27 -151.51 -44.21
CA SER A 766 53.52 -152.23 -44.49
C SER A 766 53.41 -153.71 -44.11
N GLU A 767 52.92 -154.01 -42.90
CA GLU A 767 52.76 -155.40 -42.43
C GLU A 767 51.79 -156.21 -43.32
N LEU A 768 50.75 -155.56 -43.86
CA LEU A 768 49.78 -156.16 -44.79
C LEU A 768 50.38 -156.40 -46.18
N HIS A 769 51.33 -155.56 -46.61
CA HIS A 769 52.07 -155.77 -47.86
C HIS A 769 52.98 -156.99 -47.75
N ASP A 770 53.76 -157.09 -46.67
CA ASP A 770 54.70 -158.20 -46.43
C ASP A 770 53.97 -159.56 -46.39
N THR A 771 52.83 -159.62 -45.68
CA THR A 771 52.00 -160.85 -45.62
C THR A 771 51.40 -161.26 -46.97
N ARG A 772 51.14 -160.30 -47.86
CA ARG A 772 50.63 -160.59 -49.21
C ARG A 772 51.71 -161.19 -50.11
N GLU A 773 52.95 -160.75 -49.95
CA GLU A 773 54.11 -161.28 -50.68
C GLU A 773 54.42 -162.73 -50.27
N GLU A 774 54.34 -163.05 -48.97
CA GLU A 774 54.46 -164.43 -48.46
C GLU A 774 53.36 -165.36 -48.99
N LEU A 775 52.13 -164.85 -49.15
CA LEU A 775 51.01 -165.62 -49.72
C LEU A 775 51.26 -165.99 -51.19
N GLU A 776 51.86 -165.09 -51.97
CA GLU A 776 52.16 -165.33 -53.39
C GLU A 776 53.26 -166.39 -53.55
N ILE A 777 54.26 -166.39 -52.66
CA ILE A 777 55.32 -167.41 -52.61
C ILE A 777 54.74 -168.79 -52.25
N THR A 778 53.87 -168.86 -51.25
CA THR A 778 53.24 -170.13 -50.83
C THR A 778 52.30 -170.70 -51.89
N GLN A 779 51.62 -169.85 -52.67
CA GLN A 779 50.82 -170.29 -53.80
C GLN A 779 51.66 -170.93 -54.92
N PHE A 780 52.85 -170.37 -55.21
CA PHE A 780 53.77 -170.92 -56.20
C PHE A 780 54.31 -172.31 -55.81
N GLN A 781 54.63 -172.50 -54.52
CA GLN A 781 55.06 -173.80 -53.99
C GLN A 781 53.95 -174.86 -54.06
N LEU A 782 52.69 -174.47 -53.93
CA LEU A 782 51.56 -175.38 -54.03
C LEU A 782 51.38 -175.92 -55.46
N ASP A 783 51.51 -175.06 -56.46
CA ASP A 783 51.40 -175.43 -57.88
C ASP A 783 52.51 -176.41 -58.31
N GLU A 784 53.73 -176.27 -57.76
CA GLU A 784 54.87 -177.17 -58.01
C GLU A 784 54.62 -178.60 -57.47
N VAL A 785 54.13 -178.72 -56.23
CA VAL A 785 53.77 -180.02 -55.63
C VAL A 785 52.64 -180.71 -56.40
N GLN A 786 51.71 -179.93 -56.95
CA GLN A 786 50.59 -180.46 -57.70
C GLN A 786 51.02 -181.07 -59.04
N ALA A 787 52.04 -180.51 -59.69
CA ALA A 787 52.64 -181.05 -60.91
C ALA A 787 53.42 -182.37 -60.66
N GLU A 788 54.15 -182.48 -59.55
CA GLU A 788 54.87 -183.71 -59.18
C GLU A 788 53.92 -184.88 -58.87
N LEU A 789 52.74 -184.58 -58.31
CA LEU A 789 51.70 -185.56 -58.01
C LEU A 789 51.11 -186.17 -59.31
N GLU A 790 50.82 -185.35 -60.31
CA GLU A 790 50.33 -185.82 -61.62
C GLU A 790 51.37 -186.70 -62.34
N GLN A 791 52.66 -186.34 -62.23
CA GLN A 791 53.75 -187.13 -62.79
C GLN A 791 53.86 -188.52 -62.14
N SER A 792 53.74 -188.59 -60.80
CA SER A 792 53.76 -189.86 -60.07
C SER A 792 52.55 -190.75 -60.40
N GLN A 793 51.37 -190.17 -60.59
CA GLN A 793 50.17 -190.91 -61.01
C GLN A 793 50.32 -191.53 -62.42
N SER A 794 50.96 -190.81 -63.34
CA SER A 794 51.26 -191.33 -64.69
C SER A 794 52.24 -192.51 -64.67
N GLN A 795 53.26 -192.47 -63.81
CA GLN A 795 54.20 -193.59 -63.63
C GLN A 795 53.52 -194.84 -63.05
N LEU A 796 52.61 -194.66 -62.09
CA LEU A 796 51.88 -195.75 -61.46
C LEU A 796 51.02 -196.53 -62.47
N SER A 797 50.37 -195.81 -63.41
CA SER A 797 49.55 -196.40 -64.48
C SER A 797 50.39 -197.27 -65.44
N LYS A 798 51.61 -196.84 -65.77
CA LYS A 798 52.55 -197.64 -66.61
C LYS A 798 52.96 -198.95 -65.93
N TYR A 799 53.23 -198.94 -64.63
CA TYR A 799 53.60 -200.17 -63.91
C TYR A 799 52.45 -201.18 -63.82
N GLN A 800 51.21 -200.71 -63.72
CA GLN A 800 50.01 -201.57 -63.75
C GLN A 800 49.83 -202.28 -65.09
N GLU A 801 50.14 -201.63 -66.20
CA GLU A 801 50.01 -202.20 -67.55
C GLU A 801 51.08 -203.28 -67.81
N GLN A 802 52.30 -203.09 -67.32
CA GLN A 802 53.37 -204.09 -67.35
C GLN A 802 53.03 -205.34 -66.52
N LEU A 803 52.41 -205.17 -65.36
CA LEU A 803 52.01 -206.27 -64.49
C LEU A 803 50.99 -207.21 -65.15
N ASN A 804 49.98 -206.63 -65.85
CA ASN A 804 48.98 -207.39 -66.60
C ASN A 804 49.59 -208.17 -67.77
N THR A 805 50.64 -207.63 -68.38
CA THR A 805 51.37 -208.27 -69.48
C THR A 805 52.13 -209.51 -69.00
N TYR A 806 52.81 -209.43 -67.85
CA TYR A 806 53.49 -210.58 -67.23
C TYR A 806 52.51 -211.68 -66.77
N GLN A 807 51.32 -211.30 -66.28
CA GLN A 807 50.29 -212.28 -65.92
C GLN A 807 49.78 -213.08 -67.12
N SER A 808 49.61 -212.44 -68.28
CA SER A 808 49.15 -213.12 -69.51
C SER A 808 50.20 -214.10 -70.05
N GLN A 809 51.49 -213.77 -69.94
CA GLN A 809 52.58 -214.66 -70.35
C GLN A 809 52.68 -215.90 -69.46
N LEU A 810 52.48 -215.75 -68.14
CA LEU A 810 52.50 -216.88 -67.20
C LEU A 810 51.41 -217.93 -67.53
N GLN A 811 50.24 -217.46 -67.97
CA GLN A 811 49.09 -218.30 -68.30
C GLN A 811 49.28 -219.08 -69.61
N GLN A 812 49.97 -218.50 -70.60
CA GLN A 812 50.33 -219.20 -71.84
C GLN A 812 51.33 -220.35 -71.60
N THR A 813 52.32 -220.14 -70.73
CA THR A 813 53.33 -221.17 -70.41
C THR A 813 52.75 -222.37 -69.67
N GLN A 814 51.71 -222.15 -68.84
CA GLN A 814 50.98 -223.25 -68.17
C GLN A 814 50.21 -224.14 -69.16
N ILE A 815 49.62 -223.54 -70.20
CA ILE A 815 48.85 -224.28 -71.22
C ILE A 815 49.76 -225.11 -72.14
N GLU A 816 50.99 -224.65 -72.44
CA GLU A 816 51.97 -225.43 -73.21
C GLU A 816 52.50 -226.65 -72.45
N LEU A 817 52.64 -226.53 -71.12
CA LEU A 817 53.13 -227.62 -70.28
C LEU A 817 52.14 -228.80 -70.23
N GLU A 818 50.85 -228.52 -70.26
CA GLU A 818 49.77 -229.51 -70.24
C GLU A 818 49.60 -230.22 -71.59
N LYS A 819 49.89 -229.53 -72.69
CA LYS A 819 49.91 -230.08 -74.07
C LYS A 819 51.05 -231.09 -74.30
N ASN A 820 52.19 -230.91 -73.64
CA ASN A 820 53.32 -231.84 -73.76
C ASN A 820 53.14 -233.13 -72.96
N LYS A 821 52.34 -233.11 -71.88
CA LYS A 821 52.02 -234.32 -71.09
C LYS A 821 51.15 -235.32 -71.88
N LEU A 822 50.20 -234.83 -72.67
CA LEU A 822 49.25 -235.65 -73.44
C LEU A 822 49.84 -236.24 -74.75
N LYS A 823 51.00 -235.76 -75.21
CA LYS A 823 51.68 -236.30 -76.40
C LYS A 823 52.56 -237.52 -76.11
N LEU A 824 52.91 -237.79 -74.86
CA LEU A 824 53.82 -238.89 -74.52
C LEU A 824 53.11 -240.24 -74.29
N GLU A 825 51.78 -240.26 -74.27
CA GLU A 825 50.98 -241.47 -73.97
C GLU A 825 50.64 -242.34 -75.19
N ASN A 826 50.94 -241.97 -76.45
CA ASN A 826 50.33 -242.68 -77.60
C ASN A 826 51.18 -242.94 -78.88
N GLN A 827 52.51 -243.07 -78.84
CA GLN A 827 53.30 -243.58 -80.00
C GLN A 827 54.36 -244.64 -79.65
N GLU A 828 53.95 -245.91 -79.86
CA GLU A 828 54.62 -247.08 -80.48
C GLU A 828 56.13 -247.36 -80.23
N LYS A 829 56.52 -248.47 -79.55
CA LYS A 829 56.69 -249.86 -80.03
C LYS A 829 57.67 -250.08 -81.23
N ILE A 830 58.86 -250.61 -80.87
CA ILE A 830 59.80 -251.52 -81.58
C ILE A 830 61.13 -250.93 -82.17
N LEU A 831 62.19 -251.03 -81.34
CA LEU A 831 63.64 -251.40 -81.49
C LEU A 831 64.38 -251.36 -82.87
N PRO A 832 65.74 -251.19 -82.95
CA PRO A 832 66.76 -251.76 -82.03
C PRO A 832 68.10 -251.00 -81.75
N ASN A 833 68.76 -251.44 -80.66
CA ASN A 833 70.19 -251.58 -80.31
C ASN A 833 71.23 -250.42 -80.19
N GLN A 834 71.89 -250.45 -79.00
CA GLN A 834 73.32 -250.19 -78.67
C GLN A 834 73.81 -248.72 -78.55
N ASN A 835 74.65 -248.30 -77.59
CA ASN A 835 75.27 -248.87 -76.37
C ASN A 835 76.06 -247.75 -75.65
N ILE A 836 76.05 -247.73 -74.30
CA ILE A 836 77.17 -247.37 -73.35
C ILE A 836 77.62 -245.87 -73.36
N THR A 837 77.60 -245.05 -72.29
CA THR A 837 78.35 -245.20 -71.01
C THR A 837 77.97 -244.09 -69.99
N ASN A 838 77.49 -244.48 -68.81
CA ASN A 838 77.96 -244.12 -67.44
C ASN A 838 78.14 -242.63 -67.03
N TYR A 839 77.43 -242.17 -65.99
CA TYR A 839 77.97 -242.18 -64.62
C TYR A 839 77.01 -241.60 -63.57
N ALA A 840 76.49 -242.51 -62.73
CA ALA A 840 76.30 -242.23 -61.31
C ALA A 840 77.68 -242.38 -60.64
N THR A 841 78.35 -241.27 -60.27
CA THR A 841 79.42 -241.16 -59.25
C THR A 841 79.83 -239.68 -59.13
N HIS A 842 79.29 -238.97 -58.14
CA HIS A 842 79.88 -237.85 -57.39
C HIS A 842 78.92 -237.50 -56.22
N ILE A 843 78.40 -238.50 -55.49
CA ILE A 843 78.97 -238.85 -54.17
C ILE A 843 80.42 -238.38 -53.99
N LYS A 844 80.60 -237.63 -52.89
CA LYS A 844 81.83 -237.04 -52.34
C LYS A 844 82.22 -235.73 -52.99
N ASN A 845 82.42 -234.74 -52.13
CA ASN A 845 83.23 -233.53 -52.31
C ASN A 845 82.45 -232.26 -52.71
N LEU A 846 82.30 -231.22 -51.89
CA LEU A 846 82.98 -230.86 -50.64
C LEU A 846 82.09 -229.82 -49.92
N ALA A 847 81.56 -230.05 -48.72
CA ALA A 847 82.26 -229.88 -47.45
C ALA A 847 83.80 -229.81 -47.54
N LYS A 848 84.28 -228.57 -47.74
CA LYS A 848 85.64 -227.99 -47.77
C LYS A 848 85.44 -226.90 -48.82
N ILE A 849 85.31 -225.64 -48.49
CA ILE A 849 86.28 -224.85 -47.78
C ILE A 849 85.58 -223.50 -47.85
N LEU A 850 85.20 -222.97 -46.69
CA LEU A 850 86.13 -222.10 -45.99
C LEU A 850 86.49 -220.97 -46.96
N ALA A 851 85.83 -219.86 -46.82
CA ALA A 851 86.27 -218.87 -45.84
C ALA A 851 86.68 -217.67 -46.68
N GLU A 852 86.52 -216.49 -46.10
CA GLU A 852 87.03 -215.24 -46.62
C GLU A 852 86.22 -214.78 -47.85
N THR A 853 85.60 -213.60 -47.88
CA THR A 853 85.95 -212.38 -47.16
C THR A 853 84.88 -211.32 -47.52
N ILE A 854 84.34 -210.64 -46.50
CA ILE A 854 84.04 -209.19 -46.50
C ILE A 854 85.25 -208.46 -47.13
N PRO A 855 85.16 -207.36 -47.93
CA PRO A 855 84.56 -206.03 -47.61
C PRO A 855 83.86 -205.32 -48.80
N ASP A 856 83.10 -204.22 -48.71
CA ASP A 856 82.77 -203.20 -47.69
C ASP A 856 81.26 -202.98 -47.66
#